data_AF-A0A5C7RJU5-F1
#
_entry.id   AF-A0A5C7RJU5-F1
#
_cell.length_a   1.000
_cell.length_b   1.000
_cell.length_c   1.000
_cell.angle_alpha   90.00
_cell.angle_beta   90.00
_cell.angle_gamma   90.00
#
_symmetry.space_group_name_H-M   'P 1'
#
loop_
_entity.id
_entity.type
_entity.pdbx_description
1 polymer ?
#
loop_
_entity_poly.entity_id
_entity_poly.type
_entity_poly.pdbx_seq_one_letter_code
_entity_poly.pdbx_strand_id
1 'polypeptide(L)'
;MSVSGADREPGEAHGAARPVTAGSGFSLVEFSTRRRVTVMMATVTFLLFGVLALGNLKVNLLPELSYPTLTVRTEYVGAAPSEVETLITEPVEEALGVVQGLRKLKSVSRTGQSDVVLEFAWGTDMDQAGLEVRDKMEVLQLPLEAKPPVLLRFNPSTEPIMRLVLSTKGAGRAVPPTASGDRDSLRKLAELRRFADDDLKKKLEPVEGVAAVKVGGGLEDEIQVDIDQQKLAQLNLPVDTVIQRLQQENINISGGRLEEGSQRYLVRTVNQFASVDEIREMLVTTRSAGNNAAASAAQQMFAIAAASGSAEAIAAASSVQSTSGSGSSSPAGGMPVRLKDIAEVRQGHKEREAIIRLGGREAVELAIYKEGDANTVATADAVIAKLEEIKAQMPADAELTTIDDQSQFIRHAISDVKLDAVIGGLLAVLIIFLFLRDGWSTFVIALSLPVSIVTTFFFMDQLGLSLNVMSLGGLALATGLVVDDSIVVLESIAKARERGLNVFQAAIEGTREVSMAVVASTLTTMAVFLPLVFVQGIAGELFRDQALTVAIAIGISLIVAMTLIPMLSGWRSKTPMAFAEEAPHPKWYPDKRWQKPLAATGRGAATVTRGTFYGASYGFIRLWRGLAAIVGPVMRKLSDLAMRPYNGLEQAYLRVLPGALRRPAFVLGLAAAAFAASMSALPLLGTDLIPQLAQDRFEVTVKLPPGTPLRDTDAVVRELQQMHTDDAGIKQLYGVSGSGTRLDASPTESGENIGKLTVVMGGEASEAELTERLRESVSRYAGAQVDFGRPELFSFSMPLEIELSGQDLPGIERAGQRMAALLRENAHYADVKSTVEQGFPEIQIHFDQERAGALGLTTRQIADVVVKKVRGDVATRYSFRSRKIDVLVRARESDRASVDSIRRLIVNPGSASPVTLDSVADVVATVGPSEIHRADQVRVAIVSANLRGIDLGTAVREVQAMVAQANDAGDGLGAGIGMHIGGQGEELSQSLRSLLFAFGLAIFLVYLVMASQFESLLHPFVILFTIPLALVGAILALLL
;
A
#
# COMPACT_ATOMS: atom_id res chain seq x y z
N MET A 1 -42.46 -25.47 62.24
CA MET A 1 -43.16 -26.16 63.34
C MET A 1 -42.45 -27.46 63.62
N SER A 2 -41.85 -27.50 64.81
CA SER A 2 -41.50 -28.64 65.65
C SER A 2 -42.00 -30.05 65.26
N VAL A 3 -41.05 -31.00 65.29
CA VAL A 3 -41.01 -32.17 66.20
C VAL A 3 -41.36 -33.57 65.65
N SER A 4 -40.42 -34.48 65.96
CA SER A 4 -40.53 -35.92 66.27
C SER A 4 -40.82 -36.88 65.11
N GLY A 5 -40.14 -38.02 64.97
CA GLY A 5 -39.16 -38.66 65.84
C GLY A 5 -39.16 -40.17 65.61
N ALA A 6 -38.13 -40.83 66.17
CA ALA A 6 -38.07 -42.25 66.58
C ALA A 6 -38.12 -43.30 65.44
N ASP A 7 -37.42 -44.42 65.45
CA ASP A 7 -36.47 -45.03 66.39
C ASP A 7 -35.96 -46.34 65.76
N ARG A 8 -34.84 -46.86 66.29
CA ARG A 8 -34.35 -48.28 66.31
C ARG A 8 -33.34 -48.78 65.27
N GLU A 9 -32.10 -48.87 65.77
CA GLU A 9 -30.96 -49.75 65.43
C GLU A 9 -31.26 -51.27 65.65
N PRO A 10 -30.31 -52.25 65.52
CA PRO A 10 -28.86 -52.18 65.21
C PRO A 10 -28.25 -53.27 64.27
N GLY A 11 -27.02 -53.00 63.82
CA GLY A 11 -25.93 -53.99 63.74
C GLY A 11 -25.48 -54.46 62.35
N GLU A 12 -24.39 -53.87 61.83
CA GLU A 12 -23.12 -54.59 61.57
C GLU A 12 -22.05 -53.66 60.99
N ALA A 13 -20.83 -53.79 61.50
CA ALA A 13 -19.70 -52.91 61.28
C ALA A 13 -18.85 -53.33 60.08
N HIS A 14 -18.54 -52.41 59.17
CA HIS A 14 -17.25 -52.36 58.47
C HIS A 14 -16.90 -50.92 58.10
N GLY A 15 -15.67 -50.53 58.42
CA GLY A 15 -15.16 -49.18 58.33
C GLY A 15 -15.11 -48.68 56.88
N ALA A 16 -15.97 -47.72 56.56
CA ALA A 16 -15.81 -46.86 55.40
C ALA A 16 -14.93 -45.66 55.79
N ALA A 17 -13.75 -45.59 55.19
CA ALA A 17 -12.91 -44.41 55.22
C ALA A 17 -13.74 -43.19 54.77
N ARG A 18 -13.71 -42.12 55.57
CA ARG A 18 -14.34 -40.84 55.25
C ARG A 18 -13.82 -40.35 53.89
N PRO A 19 -14.68 -39.96 52.93
CA PRO A 19 -14.21 -39.19 51.79
C PRO A 19 -13.77 -37.82 52.30
N VAL A 20 -12.50 -37.51 52.06
CA VAL A 20 -11.93 -36.18 52.28
C VAL A 20 -12.71 -35.19 51.41
N THR A 21 -13.50 -34.34 52.06
CA THR A 21 -14.14 -33.18 51.44
C THR A 21 -13.05 -32.15 51.12
N ALA A 22 -12.56 -32.15 49.88
CA ALA A 22 -11.70 -31.11 49.35
C ALA A 22 -12.42 -30.33 48.25
N GLY A 23 -12.73 -29.07 48.54
CA GLY A 23 -12.95 -27.99 47.57
C GLY A 23 -14.21 -28.09 46.69
N SER A 24 -15.30 -27.46 47.13
CA SER A 24 -16.49 -27.14 46.34
C SER A 24 -16.22 -25.99 45.35
N GLY A 25 -15.42 -26.24 44.32
CA GLY A 25 -15.35 -25.38 43.13
C GLY A 25 -16.01 -26.11 41.95
N PHE A 26 -16.79 -25.42 41.13
CA PHE A 26 -17.31 -25.97 39.87
C PHE A 26 -16.16 -26.54 39.03
N SER A 27 -15.99 -27.88 39.01
CA SER A 27 -14.99 -28.52 38.14
C SER A 27 -15.51 -28.50 36.71
N LEU A 28 -14.90 -27.68 35.85
CA LEU A 28 -15.22 -27.56 34.43
C LEU A 28 -15.21 -28.93 33.72
N VAL A 29 -14.29 -29.81 34.14
CA VAL A 29 -14.14 -31.19 33.66
C VAL A 29 -15.32 -32.08 34.07
N GLU A 30 -15.80 -31.94 35.30
CA GLU A 30 -16.96 -32.69 35.77
C GLU A 30 -18.26 -32.21 35.09
N PHE A 31 -18.37 -30.90 34.87
CA PHE A 31 -19.48 -30.33 34.09
C PHE A 31 -19.47 -30.84 32.64
N SER A 32 -18.30 -30.83 31.98
CA SER A 32 -18.18 -31.19 30.56
C SER A 32 -18.50 -32.68 30.30
N THR A 33 -18.06 -33.55 31.21
CA THR A 33 -18.31 -34.99 31.13
C THR A 33 -19.75 -35.37 31.52
N ARG A 34 -20.36 -34.69 32.49
CA ARG A 34 -21.76 -34.92 32.91
C ARG A 34 -22.77 -34.37 31.89
N ARG A 35 -22.55 -33.18 31.34
CA ARG A 35 -23.48 -32.53 30.38
C ARG A 35 -23.00 -32.63 28.93
N ARG A 36 -22.87 -33.87 28.46
CA ARG A 36 -22.35 -34.19 27.11
C ARG A 36 -23.08 -33.48 25.97
N VAL A 37 -24.41 -33.40 26.05
CA VAL A 37 -25.23 -32.72 25.02
C VAL A 37 -24.96 -31.22 25.00
N THR A 38 -24.82 -30.58 26.16
CA THR A 38 -24.53 -29.14 26.23
C THR A 38 -23.16 -28.82 25.63
N VAL A 39 -22.13 -29.61 25.95
CA VAL A 39 -20.78 -29.43 25.39
C VAL A 39 -20.80 -29.67 23.88
N MET A 40 -21.42 -30.76 23.43
CA MET A 40 -21.53 -31.06 22.00
C MET A 40 -22.26 -29.94 21.24
N MET A 41 -23.37 -29.42 21.78
CA MET A 41 -24.09 -28.30 21.17
C MET A 41 -23.23 -27.03 21.14
N ALA A 42 -22.51 -26.71 22.22
CA ALA A 42 -21.60 -25.58 22.24
C ALA A 42 -20.49 -25.72 21.18
N THR A 43 -19.87 -26.90 21.07
CA THR A 43 -18.85 -27.19 20.05
C THR A 43 -19.42 -27.07 18.64
N VAL A 44 -20.60 -27.62 18.36
CA VAL A 44 -21.26 -27.50 17.05
C VAL A 44 -21.61 -26.05 16.74
N THR A 45 -22.05 -25.27 17.73
CA THR A 45 -22.33 -23.84 17.57
C THR A 45 -21.08 -23.05 17.23
N PHE A 46 -19.97 -23.25 17.94
CA PHE A 46 -18.70 -22.60 17.61
C PHE A 46 -18.14 -23.04 16.27
N LEU A 47 -18.30 -24.31 15.90
CA LEU A 47 -17.91 -24.81 14.59
C LEU A 47 -18.77 -24.20 13.48
N LEU A 48 -20.08 -24.05 13.69
CA LEU A 48 -20.97 -23.36 12.75
C LEU A 48 -20.58 -21.89 12.58
N PHE A 49 -20.39 -21.17 13.69
CA PHE A 49 -19.95 -19.78 13.65
C PHE A 49 -18.56 -19.63 13.02
N GLY A 50 -17.63 -20.55 13.28
CA GLY A 50 -16.32 -20.56 12.65
C GLY A 50 -16.37 -20.81 11.15
N VAL A 51 -17.23 -21.72 10.68
CA VAL A 51 -17.45 -21.95 9.23
C VAL A 51 -18.11 -20.74 8.57
N LEU A 52 -19.05 -20.08 9.24
CA LEU A 52 -19.67 -18.85 8.74
C LEU A 52 -18.66 -17.69 8.69
N ALA A 53 -17.87 -17.52 9.74
CA ALA A 53 -16.81 -16.51 9.82
C ALA A 53 -15.75 -16.71 8.72
N LEU A 54 -15.35 -17.96 8.44
CA LEU A 54 -14.43 -18.28 7.35
C LEU A 54 -14.89 -17.75 5.98
N GLY A 55 -16.19 -17.65 5.74
CA GLY A 55 -16.75 -17.06 4.52
C GLY A 55 -16.75 -15.54 4.48
N ASN A 56 -16.72 -14.87 5.64
CA ASN A 56 -16.77 -13.42 5.76
C ASN A 56 -15.40 -12.77 5.96
N LEU A 57 -14.40 -13.52 6.41
CA LEU A 57 -13.05 -13.01 6.65
C LEU A 57 -12.47 -12.38 5.36
N LYS A 58 -11.96 -11.14 5.49
CA LYS A 58 -11.26 -10.46 4.40
C LYS A 58 -10.00 -11.26 4.04
N VAL A 59 -9.82 -11.53 2.75
CA VAL A 59 -8.66 -12.27 2.23
C VAL A 59 -7.69 -11.27 1.58
N ASN A 60 -6.53 -11.09 2.22
CA ASN A 60 -5.52 -10.11 1.81
C ASN A 60 -4.13 -10.75 1.82
N LEU A 61 -3.16 -10.11 1.17
CA LEU A 61 -1.78 -10.60 1.20
C LEU A 61 -1.13 -10.37 2.57
N LEU A 62 -1.26 -9.13 3.04
CA LEU A 62 -0.72 -8.62 4.30
C LEU A 62 -1.88 -8.15 5.20
N PRO A 63 -1.64 -8.02 6.52
CA PRO A 63 -2.55 -7.28 7.38
C PRO A 63 -2.73 -5.84 6.89
N GLU A 64 -3.82 -5.19 7.30
CA GLU A 64 -4.02 -3.77 6.99
C GLU A 64 -2.97 -2.93 7.72
N LEU A 65 -2.01 -2.38 6.97
CA LEU A 65 -0.91 -1.58 7.50
C LEU A 65 -1.23 -0.10 7.28
N SER A 66 -1.54 0.63 8.34
CA SER A 66 -1.56 2.10 8.26
C SER A 66 -0.15 2.63 8.43
N TYR A 67 0.53 2.88 7.32
CA TYR A 67 1.79 3.62 7.34
C TYR A 67 1.57 4.96 8.06
N PRO A 68 2.34 5.28 9.12
CA PRO A 68 2.14 6.47 9.91
C PRO A 68 2.74 7.70 9.21
N THR A 69 2.41 7.90 7.94
CA THR A 69 2.97 8.95 7.10
C THR A 69 1.86 9.75 6.41
N LEU A 70 1.94 11.07 6.50
CA LEU A 70 1.06 11.98 5.78
C LEU A 70 1.89 12.89 4.89
N THR A 71 1.51 13.03 3.62
CA THR A 71 2.18 13.93 2.68
C THR A 71 1.27 15.12 2.40
N VAL A 72 1.75 16.32 2.66
CA VAL A 72 1.10 17.56 2.24
C VAL A 72 1.75 18.00 0.93
N ARG A 73 0.97 17.91 -0.15
CA ARG A 73 1.40 18.33 -1.49
C ARG A 73 0.82 19.68 -1.83
N THR A 74 1.68 20.60 -2.24
CA THR A 74 1.30 21.94 -2.68
C THR A 74 1.89 22.20 -4.06
N GLU A 75 1.04 22.49 -5.03
CA GLU A 75 1.47 22.79 -6.40
C GLU A 75 1.61 24.30 -6.59
N TYR A 76 2.79 24.74 -7.02
CA TYR A 76 3.07 26.13 -7.41
C TYR A 76 3.67 26.18 -8.82
N VAL A 77 2.81 25.88 -9.81
CA VAL A 77 3.20 25.58 -11.20
C VAL A 77 4.09 26.66 -11.83
N GLY A 78 5.30 26.26 -12.23
CA GLY A 78 6.25 27.10 -12.95
C GLY A 78 7.25 27.85 -12.07
N ALA A 79 7.22 27.68 -10.76
CA ALA A 79 8.21 28.24 -9.83
C ALA A 79 9.47 27.36 -9.74
N ALA A 80 10.62 28.01 -9.53
CA ALA A 80 11.90 27.33 -9.34
C ALA A 80 11.95 26.61 -7.98
N PRO A 81 12.73 25.52 -7.81
CA PRO A 81 12.83 24.78 -6.55
C PRO A 81 13.17 25.66 -5.33
N SER A 82 14.02 26.66 -5.50
CA SER A 82 14.38 27.63 -4.45
C SER A 82 13.23 28.57 -4.07
N GLU A 83 12.42 29.01 -5.03
CA GLU A 83 11.22 29.81 -4.76
C GLU A 83 10.15 28.97 -4.06
N VAL A 84 9.98 27.72 -4.51
CA VAL A 84 9.07 26.76 -3.88
C VAL A 84 9.49 26.49 -2.44
N GLU A 85 10.79 26.29 -2.18
CA GLU A 85 11.33 26.12 -0.83
C GLU A 85 10.91 27.28 0.09
N THR A 86 11.24 28.52 -0.28
CA THR A 86 11.03 29.68 0.60
C THR A 86 9.57 30.12 0.68
N LEU A 87 8.81 30.08 -0.42
CA LEU A 87 7.44 30.63 -0.45
C LEU A 87 6.37 29.61 -0.04
N ILE A 88 6.65 28.31 -0.17
CA ILE A 88 5.68 27.24 0.07
C ILE A 88 6.19 26.27 1.12
N THR A 89 7.35 25.66 0.91
CA THR A 89 7.83 24.56 1.75
C THR A 89 8.09 25.04 3.18
N GLU A 90 8.93 26.06 3.39
CA GLU A 90 9.28 26.58 4.72
C GLU A 90 8.04 26.98 5.56
N PRO A 91 7.08 27.78 5.05
CA PRO A 91 5.85 28.09 5.79
C PRO A 91 5.02 26.84 6.15
N VAL A 92 4.94 25.86 5.24
CA VAL A 92 4.23 24.60 5.48
C VAL A 92 4.94 23.77 6.54
N GLU A 93 6.28 23.66 6.51
CA GLU A 93 7.09 22.96 7.51
C GLU A 93 6.94 23.58 8.90
N GLU A 94 6.99 24.92 9.00
CA GLU A 94 6.86 25.64 10.27
C GLU A 94 5.49 25.42 10.92
N ALA A 95 4.41 25.43 10.12
CA ALA A 95 3.06 25.19 10.63
C ALA A 95 2.82 23.73 11.04
N LEU A 96 3.38 22.78 10.29
CA LEU A 96 3.18 21.34 10.52
C LEU A 96 4.15 20.74 11.54
N GLY A 97 5.30 21.37 11.78
CA GLY A 97 6.31 20.92 12.76
C GLY A 97 5.81 20.93 14.22
N VAL A 98 4.63 21.50 14.48
CA VAL A 98 4.02 21.60 15.82
C VAL A 98 2.94 20.53 16.05
N VAL A 99 2.66 19.66 15.06
CA VAL A 99 1.65 18.60 15.16
C VAL A 99 2.07 17.53 16.17
N GLN A 100 1.13 17.03 16.98
CA GLN A 100 1.43 16.04 18.01
C GLN A 100 1.77 14.67 17.42
N GLY A 101 2.74 13.97 18.04
CA GLY A 101 3.12 12.61 17.64
C GLY A 101 3.98 12.52 16.38
N LEU A 102 4.42 13.65 15.84
CA LEU A 102 5.38 13.73 14.74
C LEU A 102 6.76 13.23 15.20
N ARG A 103 7.35 12.29 14.46
CA ARG A 103 8.67 11.70 14.70
C ARG A 103 9.74 12.37 13.83
N LYS A 104 9.49 12.50 12.52
CA LYS A 104 10.38 13.14 11.55
C LYS A 104 9.56 13.99 10.58
N LEU A 105 10.16 15.09 10.15
CA LEU A 105 9.61 15.93 9.08
C LEU A 105 10.60 15.97 7.92
N LYS A 106 10.16 15.58 6.73
CA LYS A 106 10.97 15.66 5.51
C LYS A 106 10.24 16.50 4.49
N SER A 107 10.97 17.25 3.67
CA SER A 107 10.38 17.93 2.53
C SER A 107 11.27 17.87 1.31
N VAL A 108 10.61 17.92 0.16
CA VAL A 108 11.24 17.96 -1.15
C VAL A 108 10.60 19.10 -1.94
N SER A 109 11.41 20.09 -2.28
CA SER A 109 11.02 21.19 -3.16
C SER A 109 11.53 20.91 -4.56
N ARG A 110 10.63 20.84 -5.53
CA ARG A 110 10.92 20.65 -6.95
C ARG A 110 10.31 21.77 -7.78
N THR A 111 10.67 21.81 -9.05
CA THR A 111 10.07 22.74 -10.00
C THR A 111 8.55 22.57 -10.00
N GLY A 112 7.83 23.62 -9.63
CA GLY A 112 6.38 23.63 -9.63
C GLY A 112 5.66 22.93 -8.47
N GLN A 113 6.37 22.29 -7.52
CA GLN A 113 5.75 21.42 -6.52
C GLN A 113 6.56 21.32 -5.22
N SER A 114 5.87 21.41 -4.09
CA SER A 114 6.39 21.12 -2.74
C SER A 114 5.69 19.89 -2.17
N ASP A 115 6.46 18.89 -1.74
CA ASP A 115 5.96 17.75 -0.96
C ASP A 115 6.55 17.80 0.45
N VAL A 116 5.69 17.93 1.47
CA VAL A 116 6.09 17.88 2.90
C VAL A 116 5.56 16.57 3.48
N VAL A 117 6.46 15.67 3.85
CA VAL A 117 6.18 14.34 4.40
C VAL A 117 6.35 14.38 5.92
N LEU A 118 5.25 14.09 6.61
CA LEU A 118 5.16 13.98 8.06
C LEU A 118 5.21 12.50 8.45
N GLU A 119 6.26 12.07 9.14
CA GLU A 119 6.37 10.72 9.68
C GLU A 119 5.98 10.74 11.17
N PHE A 120 4.92 10.03 11.52
CA PHE A 120 4.41 9.89 12.88
C PHE A 120 4.97 8.63 13.56
N ALA A 121 4.85 8.58 14.89
CA ALA A 121 5.09 7.34 15.62
C ALA A 121 4.12 6.22 15.19
N TRP A 122 4.61 4.98 15.18
CA TRP A 122 3.78 3.79 14.95
C TRP A 122 2.67 3.68 16.00
N GLY A 123 1.44 3.33 15.56
CA GLY A 123 0.25 3.25 16.42
C GLY A 123 -0.48 4.59 16.64
N THR A 124 0.01 5.71 16.09
CA THR A 124 -0.75 6.96 16.07
C THR A 124 -2.01 6.81 15.20
N ASP A 125 -3.14 7.31 15.68
CA ASP A 125 -4.37 7.38 14.90
C ASP A 125 -4.22 8.40 13.76
N MET A 126 -4.09 7.90 12.53
CA MET A 126 -3.87 8.71 11.35
C MET A 126 -5.09 9.54 10.94
N ASP A 127 -6.29 9.15 11.34
CA ASP A 127 -7.48 9.92 11.02
C ASP A 127 -7.51 11.18 11.90
N GLN A 128 -7.15 11.06 13.18
CA GLN A 128 -6.96 12.21 14.07
C GLN A 128 -5.76 13.07 13.66
N ALA A 129 -4.61 12.46 13.36
CA ALA A 129 -3.44 13.19 12.89
C ALA A 129 -3.73 13.94 11.58
N GLY A 130 -4.50 13.34 10.67
CA GLY A 130 -4.92 13.97 9.42
C GLY A 130 -5.85 15.17 9.62
N LEU A 131 -6.75 15.11 10.62
CA LEU A 131 -7.58 16.26 11.02
C LEU A 131 -6.72 17.38 11.59
N GLU A 132 -5.79 17.08 12.50
CA GLU A 132 -4.90 18.08 13.09
C GLU A 132 -4.02 18.74 12.01
N VAL A 133 -3.46 17.96 11.08
CA VAL A 133 -2.68 18.46 9.95
C VAL A 133 -3.54 19.38 9.06
N ARG A 134 -4.78 18.98 8.75
CA ARG A 134 -5.69 19.80 7.94
C ARG A 134 -6.03 21.12 8.65
N ASP A 135 -6.30 21.08 9.95
CA ASP A 135 -6.56 22.30 10.76
C ASP A 135 -5.36 23.26 10.74
N LYS A 136 -4.12 22.74 10.80
CA LYS A 136 -2.90 23.56 10.68
C LYS A 136 -2.73 24.14 9.27
N MET A 137 -3.07 23.36 8.24
CA MET A 137 -2.99 23.80 6.85
C MET A 137 -3.98 24.92 6.53
N GLU A 138 -5.17 24.93 7.13
CA GLU A 138 -6.18 25.97 6.89
C GLU A 138 -5.74 27.38 7.34
N VAL A 139 -4.79 27.48 8.26
CA VAL A 139 -4.24 28.76 8.76
C VAL A 139 -3.16 29.33 7.83
N LEU A 140 -2.60 28.52 6.93
CA LEU A 140 -1.51 28.92 6.05
C LEU A 140 -1.94 30.00 5.04
N GLN A 141 -1.16 31.07 4.94
CA GLN A 141 -1.30 32.09 3.91
C GLN A 141 -0.28 31.83 2.80
N LEU A 142 -0.71 31.14 1.75
CA LEU A 142 0.11 30.86 0.58
C LEU A 142 -0.09 31.94 -0.51
N PRO A 143 0.88 32.10 -1.44
CA PRO A 143 0.71 32.95 -2.62
C PRO A 143 -0.58 32.62 -3.40
N LEU A 144 -1.23 33.64 -3.96
CA LEU A 144 -2.52 33.49 -4.67
C LEU A 144 -2.45 32.57 -5.90
N GLU A 145 -1.26 32.41 -6.48
CA GLU A 145 -1.03 31.55 -7.64
C GLU A 145 -0.82 30.07 -7.25
N ALA A 146 -0.53 29.78 -5.98
CA ALA A 146 -0.36 28.42 -5.50
C ALA A 146 -1.72 27.75 -5.33
N LYS A 147 -1.82 26.47 -5.71
CA LYS A 147 -3.02 25.68 -5.43
C LYS A 147 -3.12 25.42 -3.93
N PRO A 148 -4.35 25.28 -3.39
CA PRO A 148 -4.51 24.91 -1.99
C PRO A 148 -3.81 23.57 -1.72
N PRO A 149 -3.14 23.44 -0.56
CA PRO A 149 -2.37 22.26 -0.26
C PRO A 149 -3.30 21.07 -0.04
N VAL A 150 -2.93 19.91 -0.56
CA VAL A 150 -3.74 18.68 -0.49
C VAL A 150 -3.04 17.69 0.42
N LEU A 151 -3.79 17.16 1.39
CA LEU A 151 -3.34 16.08 2.23
C LEU A 151 -3.49 14.74 1.49
N LEU A 152 -2.38 14.06 1.27
CA LEU A 152 -2.29 12.74 0.68
C LEU A 152 -1.85 11.76 1.77
N ARG A 153 -2.61 10.66 1.92
CA ARG A 153 -2.22 9.54 2.77
C ARG A 153 -1.68 8.46 1.86
N PHE A 154 -0.37 8.27 1.86
CA PHE A 154 0.23 7.11 1.20
C PHE A 154 -0.03 5.89 2.08
N ASN A 155 -0.68 4.87 1.52
CA ASN A 155 -0.91 3.61 2.21
C ASN A 155 -0.56 2.48 1.24
N PRO A 156 0.28 1.49 1.60
CA PRO A 156 0.53 0.33 0.74
C PRO A 156 -0.75 -0.39 0.30
N SER A 157 -1.84 -0.30 1.08
CA SER A 157 -3.15 -0.82 0.70
C SER A 157 -3.84 -0.06 -0.44
N THR A 158 -3.27 1.07 -0.88
CA THR A 158 -3.72 1.88 -2.01
C THR A 158 -2.92 1.62 -3.28
N GLU A 159 -2.04 0.61 -3.29
CA GLU A 159 -1.54 0.09 -4.56
C GLU A 159 -2.70 -0.44 -5.43
N PRO A 160 -2.61 -0.30 -6.76
CA PRO A 160 -3.62 -0.85 -7.63
C PRO A 160 -3.63 -2.38 -7.52
N ILE A 161 -4.80 -2.96 -7.21
CA ILE A 161 -4.98 -4.41 -7.11
C ILE A 161 -4.79 -5.11 -8.47
N MET A 162 -5.05 -4.37 -9.55
CA MET A 162 -4.93 -4.82 -10.92
C MET A 162 -4.51 -3.67 -11.84
N ARG A 163 -3.51 -3.92 -12.68
CA ARG A 163 -3.11 -3.01 -13.76
C ARG A 163 -3.43 -3.64 -15.11
N LEU A 164 -4.26 -2.94 -15.88
CA LEU A 164 -4.62 -3.34 -17.24
C LEU A 164 -3.95 -2.39 -18.22
N VAL A 165 -3.51 -2.91 -19.35
CA VAL A 165 -2.98 -2.11 -20.44
C VAL A 165 -3.82 -2.34 -21.68
N LEU A 166 -4.24 -1.23 -22.27
CA LEU A 166 -4.98 -1.16 -23.52
C LEU A 166 -4.01 -0.80 -24.65
N SER A 167 -3.82 -1.72 -25.59
CA SER A 167 -2.94 -1.56 -26.75
C SER A 167 -3.67 -1.89 -28.06
N THR A 168 -3.05 -1.60 -29.22
CA THR A 168 -3.63 -1.93 -30.53
C THR A 168 -3.26 -3.34 -30.99
N LYS A 169 -4.24 -4.11 -31.49
CA LYS A 169 -4.02 -5.46 -32.08
C LYS A 169 -3.30 -5.35 -33.42
N GLY A 170 -2.32 -6.23 -33.66
CA GLY A 170 -1.81 -6.51 -35.02
C GLY A 170 -0.71 -5.61 -35.59
N ALA A 171 -0.05 -4.74 -34.81
CA ALA A 171 1.15 -4.03 -35.27
C ALA A 171 2.44 -4.89 -35.24
N GLY A 172 2.34 -6.18 -35.61
CA GLY A 172 3.45 -7.15 -35.60
C GLY A 172 4.54 -6.94 -36.66
N ARG A 173 4.55 -5.79 -37.32
CA ARG A 173 5.72 -5.29 -38.07
C ARG A 173 5.94 -3.88 -37.58
N ALA A 174 7.11 -3.63 -36.97
CA ALA A 174 7.62 -2.30 -36.76
C ALA A 174 7.58 -1.58 -38.12
N VAL A 175 6.57 -0.74 -38.34
CA VAL A 175 6.55 0.15 -39.49
C VAL A 175 7.57 1.23 -39.14
N PRO A 176 8.69 1.35 -39.86
CA PRO A 176 9.63 2.44 -39.61
C PRO A 176 8.89 3.77 -39.71
N PRO A 177 9.24 4.76 -38.86
CA PRO A 177 8.54 6.03 -38.81
C PRO A 177 8.68 6.72 -40.17
N THR A 178 7.62 6.64 -40.97
CA THR A 178 7.42 7.52 -42.11
C THR A 178 6.55 8.67 -41.59
N ALA A 179 6.81 9.91 -42.03
CA ALA A 179 6.14 11.10 -41.51
C ALA A 179 4.59 11.11 -41.61
N SER A 180 4.00 10.18 -42.38
CA SER A 180 2.56 9.91 -42.45
C SER A 180 2.05 8.88 -41.42
N GLY A 181 2.89 7.96 -40.95
CA GLY A 181 2.53 6.92 -39.97
C GLY A 181 2.39 7.44 -38.54
N ASP A 182 3.17 8.47 -38.17
CA ASP A 182 3.14 9.06 -36.82
C ASP A 182 1.80 9.77 -36.52
N ARG A 183 1.16 10.38 -37.53
CA ARG A 183 -0.14 11.03 -37.32
C ARG A 183 -1.27 10.03 -37.07
N ASP A 184 -1.22 8.86 -37.71
CA ASP A 184 -2.24 7.84 -37.54
C ASP A 184 -2.02 7.03 -36.25
N SER A 185 -0.78 6.83 -35.80
CA SER A 185 -0.50 6.23 -34.48
C SER A 185 -0.96 7.13 -33.34
N LEU A 186 -0.70 8.44 -33.42
CA LEU A 186 -1.17 9.42 -32.44
C LEU A 186 -2.71 9.49 -32.38
N ARG A 187 -3.40 9.45 -33.54
CA ARG A 187 -4.87 9.40 -33.58
C ARG A 187 -5.42 8.16 -32.90
N LYS A 188 -4.87 6.98 -33.21
CA LYS A 188 -5.28 5.73 -32.57
C LYS A 188 -5.06 5.76 -31.07
N LEU A 189 -3.95 6.33 -30.61
CA LEU A 189 -3.66 6.44 -29.18
C LEU A 189 -4.64 7.38 -28.47
N ALA A 190 -5.01 8.51 -29.09
CA ALA A 190 -6.07 9.38 -28.58
C ALA A 190 -7.43 8.67 -28.54
N GLU A 191 -7.77 7.85 -29.55
CA GLU A 191 -8.98 7.03 -29.56
C GLU A 191 -8.99 5.98 -28.44
N LEU A 192 -7.85 5.31 -28.19
CA LEU A 192 -7.70 4.38 -27.07
C LEU A 192 -7.85 5.09 -25.73
N ARG A 193 -7.24 6.27 -25.57
CA ARG A 193 -7.38 7.08 -24.35
C ARG A 193 -8.84 7.47 -24.11
N ARG A 194 -9.54 7.91 -25.16
CA ARG A 194 -10.97 8.22 -25.11
C ARG A 194 -11.80 6.99 -24.72
N PHE A 195 -11.52 5.83 -25.31
CA PHE A 195 -12.21 4.59 -24.97
C PHE A 195 -11.99 4.18 -23.51
N ALA A 196 -10.76 4.35 -23.00
CA ALA A 196 -10.42 4.09 -21.61
C ALA A 196 -11.15 5.02 -20.64
N ASP A 197 -11.17 6.34 -20.89
CA ASP A 197 -11.83 7.33 -20.03
C ASP A 197 -13.36 7.30 -20.12
N ASP A 198 -13.93 7.11 -21.32
CA ASP A 198 -15.38 7.22 -21.52
C ASP A 198 -16.15 5.92 -21.34
N ASP A 199 -15.55 4.77 -21.64
CA ASP A 199 -16.23 3.47 -21.62
C ASP A 199 -15.70 2.57 -20.50
N LEU A 200 -14.40 2.25 -20.52
CA LEU A 200 -13.82 1.31 -19.55
C LEU A 200 -13.89 1.83 -18.12
N LYS A 201 -13.42 3.06 -17.88
CA LYS A 201 -13.46 3.69 -16.55
C LYS A 201 -14.88 3.72 -15.98
N LYS A 202 -15.86 4.21 -16.74
CA LYS A 202 -17.26 4.32 -16.29
C LYS A 202 -17.94 2.97 -16.08
N LYS A 203 -17.46 1.90 -16.72
CA LYS A 203 -17.97 0.52 -16.52
C LYS A 203 -17.30 -0.21 -15.36
N LEU A 204 -16.06 0.15 -15.02
CA LEU A 204 -15.26 -0.50 -13.98
C LEU A 204 -15.39 0.19 -12.61
N GLU A 205 -15.57 1.52 -12.55
CA GLU A 205 -15.78 2.24 -11.27
C GLU A 205 -17.00 1.76 -10.46
N PRO A 206 -18.14 1.33 -11.05
CA PRO A 206 -19.28 0.83 -10.29
C PRO A 206 -19.14 -0.62 -9.80
N VAL A 207 -18.02 -1.31 -10.09
CA VAL A 207 -17.81 -2.69 -9.65
C VAL A 207 -17.59 -2.72 -8.14
N GLU A 208 -18.22 -3.68 -7.46
CA GLU A 208 -18.16 -3.80 -6.00
C GLU A 208 -16.71 -3.94 -5.50
N GLY A 209 -16.33 -3.06 -4.56
CA GLY A 209 -14.99 -2.99 -3.98
C GLY A 209 -13.96 -2.19 -4.79
N VAL A 210 -14.31 -1.60 -5.93
CA VAL A 210 -13.44 -0.68 -6.68
C VAL A 210 -13.64 0.75 -6.19
N ALA A 211 -12.59 1.40 -5.69
CA ALA A 211 -12.63 2.80 -5.26
C ALA A 211 -12.44 3.79 -6.41
N ALA A 212 -11.50 3.48 -7.29
CA ALA A 212 -11.15 4.35 -8.40
C ALA A 212 -10.49 3.58 -9.53
N VAL A 213 -10.73 4.02 -10.76
CA VAL A 213 -9.97 3.58 -11.93
C VAL A 213 -9.24 4.79 -12.49
N LYS A 214 -7.90 4.77 -12.40
CA LYS A 214 -7.05 5.83 -12.96
C LYS A 214 -6.54 5.38 -14.30
N VAL A 215 -6.73 6.23 -15.30
CA VAL A 215 -6.24 6.00 -16.66
C VAL A 215 -4.91 6.76 -16.81
N GLY A 216 -3.85 6.05 -17.14
CA GLY A 216 -2.49 6.56 -17.34
C GLY A 216 -2.05 6.48 -18.81
N GLY A 217 -1.11 7.32 -19.22
CA GLY A 217 -0.59 7.35 -20.59
C GLY A 217 -1.62 7.81 -21.64
N GLY A 218 -1.26 7.67 -22.92
CA GLY A 218 -2.10 8.14 -24.03
C GLY A 218 -2.06 9.67 -24.26
N LEU A 219 -2.97 10.16 -25.10
CA LEU A 219 -3.11 11.59 -25.41
C LEU A 219 -4.45 12.12 -24.91
N GLU A 220 -4.41 13.07 -23.98
CA GLU A 220 -5.59 13.79 -23.49
C GLU A 220 -5.96 14.92 -24.47
N ASP A 221 -7.25 15.07 -24.79
CA ASP A 221 -7.74 16.10 -25.70
C ASP A 221 -7.56 17.50 -25.08
N GLU A 222 -6.99 18.44 -25.85
CA GLU A 222 -6.88 19.86 -25.47
C GLU A 222 -7.16 20.73 -26.69
N ILE A 223 -7.85 21.87 -26.51
CA ILE A 223 -7.99 22.87 -27.58
C ILE A 223 -6.90 23.90 -27.40
N GLN A 224 -6.03 24.02 -28.40
CA GLN A 224 -4.91 24.96 -28.39
C GLN A 224 -5.23 26.16 -29.27
N VAL A 225 -5.16 27.35 -28.66
CA VAL A 225 -5.29 28.65 -29.31
C VAL A 225 -3.90 29.28 -29.37
N ASP A 226 -3.20 29.04 -30.47
CA ASP A 226 -1.83 29.50 -30.71
C ASP A 226 -1.87 30.94 -31.30
N ILE A 227 -1.54 31.93 -30.48
CA ILE A 227 -1.64 33.36 -30.79
C ILE A 227 -0.44 33.84 -31.61
N ASP A 228 -0.72 34.63 -32.65
CA ASP A 228 0.25 35.40 -33.42
C ASP A 228 0.54 36.75 -32.74
N GLN A 229 1.69 36.85 -32.05
CA GLN A 229 2.03 38.07 -31.32
C GLN A 229 2.25 39.30 -32.22
N GLN A 230 2.67 39.10 -33.48
CA GLN A 230 2.90 40.22 -34.40
C GLN A 230 1.57 40.80 -34.88
N LYS A 231 0.59 39.95 -35.19
CA LYS A 231 -0.75 40.40 -35.56
C LYS A 231 -1.47 41.08 -34.41
N LEU A 232 -1.32 40.56 -33.19
CA LEU A 232 -1.85 41.22 -31.98
C LEU A 232 -1.28 42.63 -31.81
N ALA A 233 0.05 42.77 -31.94
CA ALA A 233 0.71 44.07 -31.82
C ALA A 233 0.28 45.05 -32.93
N GLN A 234 0.13 44.59 -34.19
CA GLN A 234 -0.38 45.43 -35.29
C GLN A 234 -1.82 45.92 -35.05
N LEU A 235 -2.62 45.15 -34.32
CA LEU A 235 -4.00 45.48 -34.00
C LEU A 235 -4.15 46.22 -32.66
N ASN A 236 -3.04 46.49 -31.96
CA ASN A 236 -3.02 47.03 -30.60
C ASN A 236 -3.88 46.24 -29.61
N LEU A 237 -3.89 44.90 -29.73
CA LEU A 237 -4.72 44.02 -28.91
C LEU A 237 -3.84 43.26 -27.90
N PRO A 238 -4.10 43.40 -26.59
CA PRO A 238 -3.43 42.58 -25.58
C PRO A 238 -3.98 41.16 -25.56
N VAL A 239 -3.14 40.20 -25.18
CA VAL A 239 -3.51 38.79 -25.04
C VAL A 239 -4.66 38.58 -24.06
N ASP A 240 -4.71 39.40 -23.01
CA ASP A 240 -5.76 39.36 -21.98
C ASP A 240 -7.15 39.61 -22.54
N THR A 241 -7.28 40.45 -23.58
CA THR A 241 -8.57 40.67 -24.24
C THR A 241 -9.06 39.38 -24.90
N VAL A 242 -8.17 38.58 -25.49
CA VAL A 242 -8.54 37.30 -26.11
C VAL A 242 -9.02 36.31 -25.05
N ILE A 243 -8.30 36.20 -23.94
CA ILE A 243 -8.62 35.31 -22.81
C ILE A 243 -9.97 35.70 -22.20
N GLN A 244 -10.16 36.98 -21.86
CA GLN A 244 -11.41 37.49 -21.28
C GLN A 244 -12.60 37.29 -22.23
N ARG A 245 -12.41 37.45 -23.53
CA ARG A 245 -13.47 37.20 -24.52
C ARG A 245 -13.87 35.73 -24.59
N LEU A 246 -12.90 34.81 -24.60
CA LEU A 246 -13.17 33.37 -24.54
C LEU A 246 -13.93 32.97 -23.27
N GLN A 247 -13.63 33.61 -22.14
CA GLN A 247 -14.36 33.41 -20.88
C GLN A 247 -15.79 33.93 -20.93
N GLN A 248 -16.00 35.12 -21.50
CA GLN A 248 -17.30 35.77 -21.58
C GLN A 248 -18.26 35.10 -22.55
N GLU A 249 -17.75 34.47 -23.62
CA GLU A 249 -18.57 33.77 -24.61
C GLU A 249 -19.03 32.39 -24.13
N ASN A 250 -18.27 31.72 -23.24
CA ASN A 250 -18.63 30.39 -22.74
C ASN A 250 -19.34 30.47 -21.37
N ILE A 251 -20.55 31.03 -21.35
CA ILE A 251 -21.34 31.22 -20.12
C ILE A 251 -22.80 30.75 -20.26
N ASN A 252 -23.26 29.99 -19.26
CA ASN A 252 -24.63 29.46 -19.16
C ASN A 252 -25.26 29.96 -17.85
N ILE A 253 -25.96 31.09 -17.90
CA ILE A 253 -26.53 31.75 -16.72
C ILE A 253 -28.02 31.39 -16.62
N SER A 254 -28.48 31.03 -15.41
CA SER A 254 -29.91 30.88 -15.14
C SER A 254 -30.58 32.25 -15.11
N GLY A 255 -31.61 32.44 -15.95
CA GLY A 255 -32.46 33.63 -15.98
C GLY A 255 -33.65 33.55 -15.01
N GLY A 256 -33.72 32.50 -14.18
CA GLY A 256 -34.76 32.32 -13.18
C GLY A 256 -36.01 31.62 -13.72
N ARG A 257 -37.16 31.91 -13.12
CA ARG A 257 -38.46 31.30 -13.44
C ARG A 257 -39.40 32.35 -14.03
N LEU A 258 -40.04 32.02 -15.15
CA LEU A 258 -41.11 32.79 -15.76
C LEU A 258 -42.41 32.00 -15.64
N GLU A 259 -43.42 32.56 -14.99
CA GLU A 259 -44.76 31.96 -14.93
C GLU A 259 -45.62 32.58 -16.04
N GLU A 260 -46.21 31.74 -16.90
CA GLU A 260 -47.13 32.17 -17.94
C GLU A 260 -48.36 31.26 -17.91
N GLY A 261 -49.50 31.82 -17.47
CA GLY A 261 -50.73 31.08 -17.25
C GLY A 261 -50.60 30.04 -16.13
N SER A 262 -50.82 28.76 -16.46
CA SER A 262 -50.64 27.63 -15.54
C SER A 262 -49.28 26.92 -15.69
N GLN A 263 -48.41 27.39 -16.58
CA GLN A 263 -47.11 26.79 -16.88
C GLN A 263 -45.97 27.60 -16.26
N ARG A 264 -44.94 26.90 -15.79
CA ARG A 264 -43.71 27.48 -15.25
C ARG A 264 -42.55 27.17 -16.19
N TYR A 265 -42.00 28.19 -16.82
CA TYR A 265 -40.82 28.10 -17.67
C TYR A 265 -39.57 28.44 -16.85
N LEU A 266 -38.50 27.67 -17.06
CA LEU A 266 -37.17 28.00 -16.56
C LEU A 266 -36.42 28.74 -17.67
N VAL A 267 -36.10 30.01 -17.43
CA VAL A 267 -35.35 30.82 -18.40
C VAL A 267 -33.87 30.59 -18.14
N ARG A 268 -33.10 30.30 -19.18
CA ARG A 268 -31.63 30.18 -19.12
C ARG A 268 -31.01 30.75 -20.38
N THR A 269 -29.88 31.43 -20.26
CA THR A 269 -29.05 31.80 -21.40
C THR A 269 -28.13 30.64 -21.71
N VAL A 270 -28.16 30.14 -22.95
CA VAL A 270 -27.26 29.08 -23.40
C VAL A 270 -26.29 29.69 -24.39
N ASN A 271 -25.10 30.06 -23.93
CA ASN A 271 -24.00 30.45 -24.80
C ASN A 271 -22.78 29.60 -24.42
N GLN A 272 -22.51 28.57 -25.21
CA GLN A 272 -21.36 27.68 -25.01
C GLN A 272 -20.86 27.26 -26.40
N PHE A 273 -19.55 27.10 -26.53
CA PHE A 273 -18.98 26.59 -27.77
C PHE A 273 -19.45 25.14 -28.00
N ALA A 274 -20.01 24.84 -29.17
CA ALA A 274 -20.41 23.52 -29.60
C ALA A 274 -19.40 22.87 -30.54
N SER A 275 -18.57 23.66 -31.24
CA SER A 275 -17.51 23.18 -32.13
C SER A 275 -16.23 24.02 -32.04
N VAL A 276 -15.11 23.46 -32.47
CA VAL A 276 -13.83 24.19 -32.59
C VAL A 276 -13.95 25.33 -33.60
N ASP A 277 -14.79 25.19 -34.62
CA ASP A 277 -15.02 26.22 -35.62
C ASP A 277 -15.76 27.44 -35.05
N GLU A 278 -16.67 27.26 -34.09
CA GLU A 278 -17.29 28.39 -33.37
C GLU A 278 -16.27 29.17 -32.56
N ILE A 279 -15.29 28.48 -31.95
CA ILE A 279 -14.16 29.14 -31.25
C ILE A 279 -13.34 29.96 -32.25
N ARG A 280 -13.06 29.42 -33.45
CA ARG A 280 -12.34 30.16 -34.52
C ARG A 280 -13.06 31.41 -34.99
N GLU A 281 -14.37 31.32 -35.13
CA GLU A 281 -15.23 32.41 -35.62
C GLU A 281 -15.63 33.42 -34.54
N MET A 282 -15.21 33.20 -33.28
CA MET A 282 -15.47 34.08 -32.15
C MET A 282 -15.00 35.51 -32.44
N LEU A 283 -15.87 36.47 -32.14
CA LEU A 283 -15.57 37.90 -32.25
C LEU A 283 -14.69 38.35 -31.07
N VAL A 284 -13.50 38.86 -31.36
CA VAL A 284 -12.60 39.38 -30.32
C VAL A 284 -12.87 40.86 -30.07
N THR A 285 -12.87 41.65 -31.15
CA THR A 285 -13.15 43.09 -31.10
C THR A 285 -13.75 43.57 -32.42
N THR A 286 -14.41 44.72 -32.42
CA THR A 286 -14.80 45.44 -33.64
C THR A 286 -13.86 46.63 -33.83
N ARG A 287 -13.24 46.72 -35.01
CA ARG A 287 -12.33 47.83 -35.31
C ARG A 287 -13.14 49.13 -35.42
N SER A 288 -13.20 49.95 -34.38
CA SER A 288 -13.74 51.31 -34.54
C SER A 288 -12.74 52.15 -35.34
N ALA A 289 -12.98 52.25 -36.65
CA ALA A 289 -12.22 53.14 -37.51
C ALA A 289 -12.56 54.60 -37.16
N GLY A 290 -11.82 55.23 -36.25
CA GLY A 290 -11.88 56.70 -36.13
C GLY A 290 -11.53 57.33 -34.79
N ASN A 291 -11.66 56.65 -33.65
CA ASN A 291 -11.63 57.38 -32.36
C ASN A 291 -10.23 57.89 -31.95
N ASN A 292 -9.16 57.13 -32.21
CA ASN A 292 -7.83 57.52 -31.71
C ASN A 292 -7.19 58.65 -32.52
N ALA A 293 -7.41 58.71 -33.84
CA ALA A 293 -6.87 59.77 -34.68
C ALA A 293 -7.57 61.12 -34.43
N ALA A 294 -8.88 61.10 -34.18
CA ALA A 294 -9.66 62.30 -33.81
C ALA A 294 -9.29 62.78 -32.39
N ALA A 295 -9.10 61.87 -31.44
CA ALA A 295 -8.66 62.20 -30.09
C ALA A 295 -7.21 62.74 -30.05
N SER A 296 -6.29 62.13 -30.80
CA SER A 296 -4.91 62.60 -30.89
C SER A 296 -4.79 63.93 -31.66
N ALA A 297 -5.58 64.14 -32.70
CA ALA A 297 -5.65 65.41 -33.41
C ALA A 297 -6.29 66.52 -32.55
N ALA A 298 -7.30 66.19 -31.73
CA ALA A 298 -7.88 67.11 -30.77
C ALA A 298 -6.91 67.46 -29.64
N GLN A 299 -6.14 66.49 -29.12
CA GLN A 299 -5.07 66.74 -28.15
C GLN A 299 -3.91 67.56 -28.74
N GLN A 300 -3.52 67.31 -29.99
CA GLN A 300 -2.52 68.13 -30.69
C GLN A 300 -3.03 69.55 -30.94
N MET A 301 -4.28 69.72 -31.37
CA MET A 301 -4.89 71.04 -31.50
C MET A 301 -4.99 71.77 -30.16
N PHE A 302 -5.29 71.05 -29.06
CA PHE A 302 -5.31 71.63 -27.72
C PHE A 302 -3.90 72.03 -27.26
N ALA A 303 -2.89 71.20 -27.52
CA ALA A 303 -1.49 71.51 -27.20
C ALA A 303 -0.97 72.72 -27.99
N ILE A 304 -1.34 72.84 -29.27
CA ILE A 304 -0.99 73.98 -30.13
C ILE A 304 -1.73 75.25 -29.68
N ALA A 305 -3.03 75.14 -29.35
CA ALA A 305 -3.83 76.26 -28.83
C ALA A 305 -3.36 76.75 -27.45
N ALA A 306 -2.92 75.82 -26.59
CA ALA A 306 -2.32 76.14 -25.29
C ALA A 306 -0.95 76.82 -25.45
N ALA A 307 -0.15 76.39 -26.44
CA ALA A 307 1.14 77.00 -26.74
C ALA A 307 1.02 78.39 -27.41
N SER A 308 -0.05 78.65 -28.17
CA SER A 308 -0.28 79.94 -28.84
C SER A 308 -0.92 81.01 -27.94
N GLY A 309 -1.40 80.65 -26.74
CA GLY A 309 -1.95 81.58 -25.75
C GLY A 309 -3.23 82.32 -26.17
N SER A 310 -3.84 81.96 -27.30
CA SER A 310 -5.04 82.62 -27.82
C SER A 310 -6.29 82.02 -27.20
N ALA A 311 -7.01 82.83 -26.42
CA ALA A 311 -8.24 82.43 -25.73
C ALA A 311 -9.32 81.90 -26.70
N GLU A 312 -9.34 82.41 -27.93
CA GLU A 312 -10.24 81.99 -29.02
C GLU A 312 -9.91 80.57 -29.53
N ALA A 313 -8.63 80.19 -29.61
CA ALA A 313 -8.22 78.86 -30.04
C ALA A 313 -8.50 77.80 -28.97
N ILE A 314 -8.34 78.15 -27.69
CA ILE A 314 -8.67 77.28 -26.56
C ILE A 314 -10.20 77.11 -26.44
N ALA A 315 -10.98 78.16 -26.69
CA ALA A 315 -12.44 78.09 -26.77
C ALA A 315 -12.93 77.23 -27.95
N ALA A 316 -12.28 77.33 -29.12
CA ALA A 316 -12.59 76.49 -30.27
C ALA A 316 -12.22 75.02 -30.00
N ALA A 317 -11.05 74.74 -29.43
CA ALA A 317 -10.61 73.39 -29.10
C ALA A 317 -11.50 72.71 -28.03
N SER A 318 -11.93 73.46 -27.01
CA SER A 318 -12.85 72.96 -25.98
C SER A 318 -14.27 72.69 -26.51
N SER A 319 -14.73 73.44 -27.53
CA SER A 319 -16.01 73.18 -28.21
C SER A 319 -16.01 71.87 -29.03
N VAL A 320 -14.87 71.48 -29.59
CA VAL A 320 -14.66 70.19 -30.29
C VAL A 320 -14.59 69.02 -29.29
N GLN A 321 -13.98 69.25 -28.12
CA GLN A 321 -13.93 68.27 -27.04
C GLN A 321 -15.31 68.02 -26.39
N SER A 322 -16.17 69.04 -26.32
CA SER A 322 -17.53 68.92 -25.76
C SER A 322 -18.53 68.31 -26.74
N THR A 323 -18.34 68.50 -28.05
CA THR A 323 -19.17 67.85 -29.09
C THR A 323 -18.84 66.36 -29.29
N SER A 324 -17.63 65.93 -28.95
CA SER A 324 -17.27 64.50 -28.90
C SER A 324 -17.79 63.78 -27.65
N GLY A 325 -18.33 64.50 -26.66
CA GLY A 325 -18.99 63.95 -25.47
C GLY A 325 -20.44 63.51 -25.67
N SER A 326 -21.08 63.85 -26.79
CA SER A 326 -22.45 63.39 -27.09
C SER A 326 -22.43 62.10 -27.92
N GLY A 327 -22.90 61.01 -27.31
CA GLY A 327 -22.86 59.66 -27.86
C GLY A 327 -23.73 59.48 -29.11
N SER A 328 -23.14 59.72 -30.29
CA SER A 328 -23.69 59.18 -31.53
C SER A 328 -23.18 57.74 -31.73
N SER A 329 -23.97 56.78 -31.27
CA SER A 329 -23.88 55.37 -31.63
C SER A 329 -24.38 55.13 -33.06
N SER A 330 -23.82 55.85 -34.04
CA SER A 330 -23.92 55.39 -35.43
C SER A 330 -23.12 54.09 -35.53
N PRO A 331 -23.62 53.03 -36.18
CA PRO A 331 -22.84 51.80 -36.37
C PRO A 331 -21.67 52.16 -37.29
N ALA A 332 -20.56 52.54 -36.68
CA ALA A 332 -19.28 52.62 -37.37
C ALA A 332 -19.08 51.25 -38.02
N GLY A 333 -18.87 51.25 -39.33
CA GLY A 333 -18.57 50.07 -40.15
C GLY A 333 -17.23 49.47 -39.77
N GLY A 334 -17.09 49.07 -38.50
CA GLY A 334 -15.90 48.50 -37.96
C GLY A 334 -15.78 47.08 -38.44
N MET A 335 -14.67 46.76 -39.12
CA MET A 335 -14.40 45.39 -39.49
C MET A 335 -14.30 44.54 -38.21
N PRO A 336 -15.14 43.50 -38.07
CA PRO A 336 -15.04 42.58 -36.95
C PRO A 336 -13.72 41.81 -37.06
N VAL A 337 -12.92 41.81 -36.00
CA VAL A 337 -11.71 40.98 -35.88
C VAL A 337 -12.13 39.69 -35.19
N ARG A 338 -11.98 38.56 -35.88
CA ARG A 338 -12.29 37.23 -35.37
C ARG A 338 -11.04 36.58 -34.80
N LEU A 339 -11.23 35.55 -33.98
CA LEU A 339 -10.10 34.83 -33.39
C LEU A 339 -9.18 34.23 -34.45
N LYS A 340 -9.74 33.66 -35.52
CA LYS A 340 -8.98 33.13 -36.66
C LYS A 340 -8.03 34.14 -37.34
N ASP A 341 -8.30 35.44 -37.21
CA ASP A 341 -7.47 36.47 -37.84
C ASP A 341 -6.14 36.63 -37.08
N ILE A 342 -6.15 36.37 -35.77
CA ILE A 342 -5.04 36.63 -34.82
C ILE A 342 -4.45 35.38 -34.17
N ALA A 343 -5.14 34.24 -34.23
CA ALA A 343 -4.71 32.99 -33.61
C ALA A 343 -5.08 31.79 -34.48
N GLU A 344 -4.27 30.74 -34.38
CA GLU A 344 -4.59 29.44 -34.94
C GLU A 344 -5.25 28.58 -33.85
N VAL A 345 -6.52 28.22 -34.05
CA VAL A 345 -7.23 27.32 -33.14
C VAL A 345 -7.22 25.93 -33.73
N ARG A 346 -6.65 24.97 -33.01
CA ARG A 346 -6.62 23.57 -33.41
C ARG A 346 -6.95 22.66 -32.24
N GLN A 347 -7.57 21.52 -32.55
CA GLN A 347 -7.70 20.45 -31.59
C GLN A 347 -6.35 19.73 -31.49
N GLY A 348 -5.68 19.91 -30.37
CA GLY A 348 -4.41 19.28 -30.04
C GLY A 348 -4.59 18.26 -28.92
N HIS A 349 -3.50 18.02 -28.21
CA HIS A 349 -3.49 17.23 -26.99
C HIS A 349 -2.71 17.98 -25.93
N LYS A 350 -3.03 17.70 -24.66
CA LYS A 350 -2.29 18.21 -23.53
C LYS A 350 -0.84 17.73 -23.58
N GLU A 351 0.06 18.50 -22.96
CA GLU A 351 1.44 18.06 -22.75
C GLU A 351 1.47 16.78 -21.91
N ARG A 352 2.29 15.82 -22.33
CA ARG A 352 2.33 14.48 -21.72
C ARG A 352 3.18 14.54 -20.47
N GLU A 353 2.62 14.12 -19.34
CA GLU A 353 3.36 13.99 -18.07
C GLU A 353 3.98 12.58 -17.91
N ALA A 354 3.44 11.58 -18.63
CA ALA A 354 3.99 10.23 -18.70
C ALA A 354 3.67 9.54 -20.03
N ILE A 355 4.57 8.65 -20.47
CA ILE A 355 4.39 7.79 -21.64
C ILE A 355 4.50 6.33 -21.17
N ILE A 356 3.50 5.52 -21.53
CA ILE A 356 3.42 4.13 -21.12
C ILE A 356 3.59 3.24 -22.34
N ARG A 357 4.41 2.20 -22.21
CA ARG A 357 4.73 1.26 -23.27
C ARG A 357 4.64 -0.20 -22.81
N LEU A 358 4.13 -1.05 -23.69
CA LEU A 358 4.11 -2.50 -23.54
C LEU A 358 4.85 -3.13 -24.72
N GLY A 359 5.96 -3.84 -24.45
CA GLY A 359 6.79 -4.46 -25.50
C GLY A 359 7.20 -3.47 -26.59
N GLY A 360 7.64 -2.26 -26.21
CA GLY A 360 8.07 -1.19 -27.12
C GLY A 360 6.94 -0.37 -27.75
N ARG A 361 5.66 -0.73 -27.58
CA ARG A 361 4.50 -0.05 -28.17
C ARG A 361 3.81 0.86 -27.17
N GLU A 362 3.44 2.08 -27.57
CA GLU A 362 2.66 2.98 -26.71
C GLU A 362 1.28 2.39 -26.41
N ALA A 363 0.88 2.53 -25.15
CA ALA A 363 -0.35 1.97 -24.64
C ALA A 363 -0.99 2.88 -23.58
N VAL A 364 -2.24 2.60 -23.24
CA VAL A 364 -2.98 3.31 -22.20
C VAL A 364 -3.15 2.36 -21.01
N GLU A 365 -2.72 2.79 -19.83
CA GLU A 365 -2.87 2.01 -18.59
C GLU A 365 -4.22 2.32 -17.93
N LEU A 366 -4.85 1.30 -17.34
CA LEU A 366 -5.93 1.43 -16.38
C LEU A 366 -5.49 0.77 -15.08
N ALA A 367 -5.21 1.59 -14.07
CA ALA A 367 -4.89 1.16 -12.72
C ALA A 367 -6.17 1.14 -11.86
N ILE A 368 -6.50 -0.03 -11.30
CA ILE A 368 -7.73 -0.26 -10.54
C ILE A 368 -7.38 -0.30 -9.05
N TYR A 369 -7.94 0.63 -8.29
CA TYR A 369 -7.73 0.80 -6.85
C TYR A 369 -8.92 0.21 -6.09
N LYS A 370 -8.65 -0.55 -5.03
CA LYS A 370 -9.69 -1.10 -4.16
C LYS A 370 -10.18 -0.08 -3.14
N GLU A 371 -11.41 -0.27 -2.65
CA GLU A 371 -11.89 0.40 -1.45
C GLU A 371 -11.09 -0.03 -0.22
N GLY A 372 -10.95 0.85 0.77
CA GLY A 372 -10.05 0.66 1.92
C GLY A 372 -10.23 -0.70 2.59
N ASP A 373 -11.47 -1.04 2.92
CA ASP A 373 -11.86 -2.28 3.60
C ASP A 373 -12.23 -3.45 2.67
N ALA A 374 -12.19 -3.26 1.34
CA ALA A 374 -12.63 -4.30 0.41
C ALA A 374 -11.66 -5.49 0.37
N ASN A 375 -12.24 -6.68 0.16
CA ASN A 375 -11.51 -7.93 0.00
C ASN A 375 -10.83 -7.97 -1.38
N THR A 376 -9.50 -7.99 -1.38
CA THR A 376 -8.67 -7.88 -2.59
C THR A 376 -9.00 -8.95 -3.63
N VAL A 377 -9.15 -10.22 -3.21
CA VAL A 377 -9.43 -11.34 -4.12
C VAL A 377 -10.86 -11.26 -4.67
N ALA A 378 -11.84 -10.91 -3.84
CA ALA A 378 -13.23 -10.79 -4.27
C ALA A 378 -13.44 -9.62 -5.25
N THR A 379 -12.79 -8.47 -5.00
CA THR A 379 -12.82 -7.33 -5.92
C THR A 379 -12.15 -7.67 -7.24
N ALA A 380 -11.00 -8.35 -7.22
CA ALA A 380 -10.34 -8.80 -8.45
C ALA A 380 -11.24 -9.74 -9.26
N ASP A 381 -11.95 -10.67 -8.61
CA ASP A 381 -12.89 -11.57 -9.29
C ASP A 381 -14.07 -10.81 -9.93
N ALA A 382 -14.63 -9.83 -9.21
CA ALA A 382 -15.70 -8.99 -9.73
C ALA A 382 -15.24 -8.16 -10.94
N VAL A 383 -14.01 -7.64 -10.89
CA VAL A 383 -13.37 -6.94 -12.00
C VAL A 383 -13.15 -7.89 -13.18
N ILE A 384 -12.56 -9.07 -12.97
CA ILE A 384 -12.30 -10.06 -14.04
C ILE A 384 -13.61 -10.48 -14.72
N ALA A 385 -14.66 -10.77 -13.93
CA ALA A 385 -15.98 -11.11 -14.47
C ALA A 385 -16.54 -9.96 -15.33
N LYS A 386 -16.41 -8.71 -14.86
CA LYS A 386 -16.84 -7.54 -15.64
C LYS A 386 -15.99 -7.33 -16.89
N LEU A 387 -14.69 -7.61 -16.83
CA LEU A 387 -13.79 -7.51 -17.97
C LEU A 387 -14.10 -8.55 -19.04
N GLU A 388 -14.54 -9.76 -18.68
CA GLU A 388 -14.99 -10.76 -19.66
C GLU A 388 -16.23 -10.28 -20.42
N GLU A 389 -17.19 -9.64 -19.75
CA GLU A 389 -18.34 -9.00 -20.41
C GLU A 389 -17.92 -7.86 -21.34
N ILE A 390 -16.96 -7.04 -20.91
CA ILE A 390 -16.45 -5.90 -21.68
C ILE A 390 -15.66 -6.39 -22.90
N LYS A 391 -14.82 -7.42 -22.76
CA LYS A 391 -14.02 -8.02 -23.85
C LYS A 391 -14.91 -8.49 -25.01
N ALA A 392 -16.14 -8.92 -24.73
CA ALA A 392 -17.10 -9.30 -25.77
C ALA A 392 -17.64 -8.13 -26.60
N GLN A 393 -17.53 -6.89 -26.09
CA GLN A 393 -18.01 -5.65 -26.74
C GLN A 393 -16.87 -4.76 -27.24
N MET A 394 -15.61 -5.17 -27.07
CA MET A 394 -14.46 -4.35 -27.45
C MET A 394 -14.34 -4.18 -28.98
N PRO A 395 -13.86 -3.02 -29.46
CA PRO A 395 -13.55 -2.83 -30.86
C PRO A 395 -12.46 -3.81 -31.31
N ALA A 396 -12.55 -4.28 -32.57
CA ALA A 396 -11.67 -5.31 -33.12
C ALA A 396 -10.18 -4.94 -33.09
N ASP A 397 -9.86 -3.65 -33.05
CA ASP A 397 -8.50 -3.11 -33.11
C ASP A 397 -7.83 -2.94 -31.73
N ALA A 398 -8.54 -3.18 -30.63
CA ALA A 398 -8.02 -3.02 -29.27
C ALA A 398 -7.78 -4.36 -28.55
N GLU A 399 -6.69 -4.42 -27.80
CA GLU A 399 -6.30 -5.54 -26.93
C GLU A 399 -6.16 -5.06 -25.50
N LEU A 400 -6.78 -5.76 -24.57
CA LEU A 400 -6.65 -5.51 -23.14
C LEU A 400 -5.84 -6.63 -22.50
N THR A 401 -4.64 -6.30 -22.02
CA THR A 401 -3.71 -7.22 -21.36
C THR A 401 -3.59 -6.87 -19.89
N THR A 402 -3.69 -7.86 -19.01
CA THR A 402 -3.41 -7.69 -17.58
C THR A 402 -1.91 -7.76 -17.36
N ILE A 403 -1.33 -6.71 -16.76
CA ILE A 403 0.11 -6.62 -16.43
C ILE A 403 0.35 -7.10 -15.01
N ASP A 404 -0.49 -6.64 -14.08
CA ASP A 404 -0.40 -6.95 -12.67
C ASP A 404 -1.77 -7.38 -12.13
N ASP A 405 -1.76 -8.43 -11.31
CA ASP A 405 -2.92 -9.00 -10.63
C ASP A 405 -2.47 -9.59 -9.29
N GLN A 406 -2.68 -8.83 -8.22
CA GLN A 406 -2.29 -9.26 -6.87
C GLN A 406 -3.08 -10.50 -6.40
N SER A 407 -4.26 -10.77 -6.98
CA SER A 407 -5.10 -11.88 -6.54
C SER A 407 -4.49 -13.24 -6.83
N GLN A 408 -3.70 -13.37 -7.91
CA GLN A 408 -3.02 -14.63 -8.25
C GLN A 408 -1.97 -14.99 -7.19
N PHE A 409 -1.17 -14.02 -6.77
CA PHE A 409 -0.17 -14.23 -5.72
C PHE A 409 -0.82 -14.60 -4.38
N ILE A 410 -1.89 -13.90 -4.00
CA ILE A 410 -2.66 -14.21 -2.77
C ILE A 410 -3.25 -15.62 -2.84
N ARG A 411 -3.83 -16.03 -3.97
CA ARG A 411 -4.37 -17.38 -4.16
C ARG A 411 -3.30 -18.45 -4.01
N HIS A 412 -2.13 -18.24 -4.63
CA HIS A 412 -1.00 -19.16 -4.51
C HIS A 412 -0.52 -19.29 -3.06
N ALA A 413 -0.24 -18.16 -2.40
CA ALA A 413 0.20 -18.15 -1.01
C ALA A 413 -0.80 -18.83 -0.06
N ILE A 414 -2.10 -18.58 -0.23
CA ILE A 414 -3.14 -19.24 0.58
C ILE A 414 -3.22 -20.74 0.26
N SER A 415 -3.10 -21.11 -1.02
CA SER A 415 -3.14 -22.51 -1.42
C SER A 415 -1.96 -23.30 -0.86
N ASP A 416 -0.78 -22.69 -0.82
CA ASP A 416 0.44 -23.27 -0.27
C ASP A 416 0.30 -23.45 1.24
N VAL A 417 -0.08 -22.40 1.98
CA VAL A 417 -0.27 -22.53 3.45
C VAL A 417 -1.41 -23.49 3.79
N LYS A 418 -2.49 -23.52 3.01
CA LYS A 418 -3.57 -24.50 3.19
C LYS A 418 -3.06 -25.92 2.97
N LEU A 419 -2.27 -26.15 1.92
CA LEU A 419 -1.69 -27.45 1.62
C LEU A 419 -0.72 -27.88 2.72
N ASP A 420 0.15 -26.99 3.18
CA ASP A 420 1.09 -27.23 4.26
C ASP A 420 0.39 -27.51 5.59
N ALA A 421 -0.66 -26.76 5.94
CA ALA A 421 -1.46 -27.01 7.13
C ALA A 421 -2.18 -28.38 7.06
N VAL A 422 -2.66 -28.77 5.88
CA VAL A 422 -3.29 -30.09 5.68
C VAL A 422 -2.26 -31.22 5.75
N ILE A 423 -1.09 -31.07 5.12
CA ILE A 423 0.00 -32.06 5.17
C ILE A 423 0.51 -32.18 6.60
N GLY A 424 0.80 -31.07 7.27
CA GLY A 424 1.24 -31.01 8.67
C GLY A 424 0.22 -31.64 9.61
N GLY A 425 -1.07 -31.30 9.46
CA GLY A 425 -2.15 -31.90 10.24
C GLY A 425 -2.31 -33.40 9.99
N LEU A 426 -2.23 -33.86 8.74
CA LEU A 426 -2.31 -35.28 8.39
C LEU A 426 -1.09 -36.05 8.91
N LEU A 427 0.12 -35.47 8.82
CA LEU A 427 1.34 -36.04 9.39
C LEU A 427 1.25 -36.11 10.91
N ALA A 428 0.73 -35.09 11.59
CA ALA A 428 0.50 -35.11 13.03
C ALA A 428 -0.47 -36.24 13.41
N VAL A 429 -1.61 -36.37 12.72
CA VAL A 429 -2.57 -37.46 12.93
C VAL A 429 -1.93 -38.82 12.66
N LEU A 430 -1.10 -38.96 11.62
CA LEU A 430 -0.39 -40.19 11.28
C LEU A 430 0.63 -40.58 12.38
N ILE A 431 1.42 -39.62 12.87
CA ILE A 431 2.38 -39.82 13.96
C ILE A 431 1.65 -40.23 15.24
N ILE A 432 0.57 -39.53 15.61
CA ILE A 432 -0.25 -39.85 16.79
C ILE A 432 -0.85 -41.24 16.67
N PHE A 433 -1.35 -41.61 15.48
CA PHE A 433 -1.88 -42.94 15.24
C PHE A 433 -0.82 -44.04 15.41
N LEU A 434 0.41 -43.77 14.94
CA LEU A 434 1.55 -44.68 15.05
C LEU A 434 1.98 -44.89 16.51
N PHE A 435 1.94 -43.84 17.34
CA PHE A 435 2.27 -43.89 18.76
C PHE A 435 1.16 -44.52 19.61
N LEU A 436 -0.10 -44.08 19.48
CA LEU A 436 -1.18 -44.49 20.39
C LEU A 436 -1.75 -45.88 20.07
N ARG A 437 -1.62 -46.40 18.84
CA ARG A 437 -2.08 -47.73 18.42
C ARG A 437 -3.59 -48.02 18.64
N ASP A 438 -4.39 -46.99 18.99
CA ASP A 438 -5.84 -47.05 19.18
C ASP A 438 -6.56 -46.04 18.28
N GLY A 439 -7.36 -46.55 17.33
CA GLY A 439 -8.06 -45.72 16.36
C GLY A 439 -9.14 -44.83 16.96
N TRP A 440 -9.66 -45.12 18.16
CA TRP A 440 -10.61 -44.21 18.81
C TRP A 440 -9.90 -43.00 19.42
N SER A 441 -8.85 -43.23 20.18
CA SER A 441 -8.03 -42.16 20.76
C SER A 441 -7.47 -41.23 19.69
N THR A 442 -6.94 -41.78 18.59
CA THR A 442 -6.49 -40.97 17.45
C THR A 442 -7.62 -40.17 16.81
N PHE A 443 -8.82 -40.73 16.68
CA PHE A 443 -9.96 -39.98 16.14
C PHE A 443 -10.38 -38.81 17.03
N VAL A 444 -10.35 -39.00 18.36
CA VAL A 444 -10.67 -37.92 19.31
C VAL A 444 -9.68 -36.76 19.16
N ILE A 445 -8.38 -37.05 19.00
CA ILE A 445 -7.36 -36.02 18.77
C ILE A 445 -7.46 -35.43 17.35
N ALA A 446 -7.68 -36.25 16.33
CA ALA A 446 -7.84 -35.79 14.95
C ALA A 446 -9.06 -34.88 14.78
N LEU A 447 -10.10 -35.05 15.60
CA LEU A 447 -11.28 -34.18 15.61
C LEU A 447 -11.03 -32.88 16.38
N SER A 448 -10.17 -32.85 17.40
CA SER A 448 -9.90 -31.63 18.16
C SER A 448 -9.18 -30.58 17.31
N LEU A 449 -8.29 -31.01 16.40
CA LEU A 449 -7.52 -30.11 15.54
C LEU A 449 -8.42 -29.23 14.63
N PRO A 450 -9.31 -29.77 13.76
CA PRO A 450 -10.23 -28.95 12.97
C PRO A 450 -11.19 -28.12 13.82
N VAL A 451 -11.66 -28.66 14.96
CA VAL A 451 -12.56 -27.91 15.85
C VAL A 451 -11.87 -26.67 16.40
N SER A 452 -10.63 -26.78 16.86
CA SER A 452 -9.87 -25.64 17.37
C SER A 452 -9.60 -24.62 16.28
N ILE A 453 -9.07 -25.04 15.12
CA ILE A 453 -8.75 -24.14 13.99
C ILE A 453 -10.00 -23.42 13.48
N VAL A 454 -11.11 -24.13 13.27
CA VAL A 454 -12.35 -23.50 12.78
C VAL A 454 -12.92 -22.53 13.80
N THR A 455 -12.85 -22.86 15.09
CA THR A 455 -13.27 -21.93 16.16
C THR A 455 -12.35 -20.70 16.22
N THR A 456 -11.06 -20.83 15.87
CA THR A 456 -10.15 -19.68 15.77
C THR A 456 -10.64 -18.65 14.74
N PHE A 457 -11.15 -19.09 13.58
CA PHE A 457 -11.70 -18.16 12.57
C PHE A 457 -12.84 -17.28 13.10
N PHE A 458 -13.68 -17.81 14.00
CA PHE A 458 -14.73 -17.00 14.64
C PHE A 458 -14.16 -15.85 15.48
N PHE A 459 -13.12 -16.11 16.26
CA PHE A 459 -12.49 -15.07 17.08
C PHE A 459 -11.63 -14.12 16.25
N MET A 460 -11.04 -14.59 15.15
CA MET A 460 -10.35 -13.71 14.20
C MET A 460 -11.30 -12.68 13.60
N ASP A 461 -12.48 -13.11 13.14
CA ASP A 461 -13.52 -12.24 12.59
C ASP A 461 -14.00 -11.21 13.62
N GLN A 462 -14.24 -11.64 14.85
CA GLN A 462 -14.68 -10.76 15.94
C GLN A 462 -13.64 -9.70 16.35
N LEU A 463 -12.35 -9.97 16.11
CA LEU A 463 -11.24 -9.05 16.37
C LEU A 463 -10.84 -8.22 15.13
N GLY A 464 -11.54 -8.38 14.01
CA GLY A 464 -11.24 -7.68 12.76
C GLY A 464 -9.95 -8.14 12.09
N LEU A 465 -9.44 -9.32 12.41
CA LEU A 465 -8.24 -9.88 11.79
C LEU A 465 -8.57 -10.38 10.38
N SER A 466 -7.69 -10.09 9.42
CA SER A 466 -7.83 -10.60 8.04
C SER A 466 -7.20 -11.98 7.90
N LEU A 467 -7.64 -12.74 6.89
CA LEU A 467 -6.96 -13.95 6.46
C LEU A 467 -5.81 -13.55 5.52
N ASN A 468 -4.61 -13.44 6.08
CA ASN A 468 -3.38 -13.08 5.38
C ASN A 468 -2.27 -14.12 5.59
N VAL A 469 -1.14 -13.95 4.91
CA VAL A 469 -0.01 -14.90 4.97
C VAL A 469 0.52 -15.04 6.40
N MET A 470 0.56 -13.96 7.18
CA MET A 470 1.06 -13.97 8.57
C MET A 470 0.09 -14.68 9.53
N SER A 471 -1.22 -14.42 9.42
CA SER A 471 -2.24 -15.11 10.22
C SER A 471 -2.32 -16.60 9.85
N LEU A 472 -2.20 -16.94 8.57
CA LEU A 472 -2.18 -18.33 8.09
C LEU A 472 -0.90 -19.06 8.52
N GLY A 473 0.26 -18.40 8.46
CA GLY A 473 1.51 -18.91 9.05
C GLY A 473 1.36 -19.15 10.55
N GLY A 474 0.67 -18.25 11.25
CA GLY A 474 0.27 -18.44 12.66
C GLY A 474 -0.59 -19.69 12.87
N LEU A 475 -1.59 -19.94 12.03
CA LEU A 475 -2.40 -21.16 12.08
C LEU A 475 -1.59 -22.43 11.75
N ALA A 476 -0.66 -22.35 10.81
CA ALA A 476 0.24 -23.46 10.48
C ALA A 476 1.14 -23.81 11.68
N LEU A 477 1.74 -22.81 12.34
CA LEU A 477 2.49 -23.01 13.59
C LEU A 477 1.59 -23.56 14.70
N ALA A 478 0.38 -23.02 14.84
CA ALA A 478 -0.58 -23.48 15.83
C ALA A 478 -1.04 -24.92 15.58
N THR A 479 -1.07 -25.40 14.33
CA THR A 479 -1.47 -26.79 14.00
C THR A 479 -0.60 -27.82 14.73
N GLY A 480 0.69 -27.55 14.92
CA GLY A 480 1.57 -28.38 15.76
C GLY A 480 1.25 -28.24 17.25
N LEU A 481 1.15 -27.01 17.74
CA LEU A 481 1.00 -26.69 19.18
C LEU A 481 -0.38 -27.05 19.76
N VAL A 482 -1.45 -26.94 18.97
CA VAL A 482 -2.85 -27.18 19.36
C VAL A 482 -3.10 -28.63 19.77
N VAL A 483 -2.31 -29.56 19.24
CA VAL A 483 -2.52 -31.00 19.45
C VAL A 483 -1.84 -31.48 20.73
N ASP A 484 -0.83 -30.78 21.24
CA ASP A 484 -0.05 -31.18 22.41
C ASP A 484 -0.91 -31.34 23.67
N ASP A 485 -1.75 -30.35 23.98
CA ASP A 485 -2.68 -30.41 25.12
C ASP A 485 -3.63 -31.60 25.01
N SER A 486 -4.09 -31.85 23.79
CA SER A 486 -5.03 -32.91 23.48
C SER A 486 -4.41 -34.29 23.73
N ILE A 487 -3.13 -34.44 23.37
CA ILE A 487 -2.36 -35.66 23.61
C ILE A 487 -2.14 -35.87 25.10
N VAL A 488 -1.71 -34.85 25.85
CA VAL A 488 -1.40 -34.97 27.29
C VAL A 488 -2.64 -35.36 28.10
N VAL A 489 -3.80 -34.72 27.83
CA VAL A 489 -5.06 -35.05 28.50
C VAL A 489 -5.49 -36.48 28.17
N LEU A 490 -5.44 -36.88 26.90
CA LEU A 490 -5.88 -38.21 26.50
C LEU A 490 -4.98 -39.32 27.04
N GLU A 491 -3.67 -39.09 27.06
CA GLU A 491 -2.67 -39.99 27.65
C GLU A 491 -2.92 -40.19 29.15
N SER A 492 -3.24 -39.11 29.88
CA SER A 492 -3.59 -39.21 31.30
C SER A 492 -4.90 -40.00 31.52
N ILE A 493 -5.91 -39.80 30.69
CA ILE A 493 -7.16 -40.59 30.71
C ILE A 493 -6.88 -42.07 30.41
N ALA A 494 -5.98 -42.36 29.45
CA ALA A 494 -5.58 -43.72 29.11
C ALA A 494 -4.86 -44.40 30.29
N LYS A 495 -3.91 -43.71 30.94
CA LYS A 495 -3.24 -44.20 32.16
C LYS A 495 -4.21 -44.42 33.30
N ALA A 496 -5.16 -43.51 33.53
CA ALA A 496 -6.20 -43.66 34.55
C ALA A 496 -7.08 -44.91 34.28
N ARG A 497 -7.32 -45.24 33.01
CA ARG A 497 -8.04 -46.44 32.60
C ARG A 497 -7.23 -47.73 32.80
N GLU A 498 -5.91 -47.70 32.56
CA GLU A 498 -5.02 -48.83 32.86
C GLU A 498 -4.95 -49.15 34.36
N ARG A 499 -5.11 -48.13 35.23
CA ARG A 499 -5.25 -48.30 36.68
C ARG A 499 -6.58 -48.95 37.12
N GLY A 500 -7.47 -49.29 36.19
CA GLY A 500 -8.72 -50.02 36.45
C GLY A 500 -9.96 -49.15 36.69
N LEU A 501 -9.89 -47.82 36.46
CA LEU A 501 -11.03 -46.92 36.61
C LEU A 501 -12.06 -47.12 35.47
N ASN A 502 -13.35 -46.96 35.80
CA ASN A 502 -14.42 -46.97 34.82
C ASN A 502 -14.24 -45.83 33.81
N VAL A 503 -14.59 -46.03 32.53
CA VAL A 503 -14.37 -45.06 31.42
C VAL A 503 -14.81 -43.64 31.75
N PHE A 504 -15.93 -43.48 32.48
CA PHE A 504 -16.41 -42.18 32.93
C PHE A 504 -15.56 -41.57 34.06
N GLN A 505 -15.18 -42.36 35.05
CA GLN A 505 -14.34 -41.93 36.17
C GLN A 505 -12.90 -41.65 35.71
N ALA A 506 -12.36 -42.47 34.81
CA ALA A 506 -11.05 -42.28 34.19
C ALA A 506 -10.98 -40.96 33.41
N ALA A 507 -12.06 -40.57 32.70
CA ALA A 507 -12.12 -39.30 32.00
C ALA A 507 -12.06 -38.09 32.95
N ILE A 508 -12.72 -38.15 34.11
CA ILE A 508 -12.72 -37.06 35.10
C ILE A 508 -11.38 -37.01 35.84
N GLU A 509 -10.97 -38.14 36.43
CA GLU A 509 -9.77 -38.20 37.27
C GLU A 509 -8.50 -38.00 36.44
N GLY A 510 -8.39 -38.64 35.28
CA GLY A 510 -7.24 -38.49 34.39
C GLY A 510 -7.08 -37.06 33.89
N THR A 511 -8.18 -36.37 33.54
CA THR A 511 -8.10 -34.95 33.14
C THR A 511 -7.74 -34.05 34.32
N ARG A 512 -8.30 -34.32 35.52
CA ARG A 512 -8.01 -33.54 36.74
C ARG A 512 -6.55 -33.67 37.19
N GLU A 513 -5.94 -34.84 36.99
CA GLU A 513 -4.54 -35.11 37.31
C GLU A 513 -3.59 -34.18 36.54
N VAL A 514 -3.92 -33.86 35.27
CA VAL A 514 -3.06 -33.06 34.40
C VAL A 514 -3.59 -31.64 34.13
N SER A 515 -4.77 -31.27 34.63
CA SER A 515 -5.42 -30.00 34.27
C SER A 515 -4.56 -28.78 34.61
N MET A 516 -3.93 -28.76 35.79
CA MET A 516 -3.03 -27.66 36.18
C MET A 516 -1.78 -27.61 35.31
N ALA A 517 -1.22 -28.76 34.93
CA ALA A 517 -0.03 -28.82 34.10
C ALA A 517 -0.30 -28.35 32.67
N VAL A 518 -1.44 -28.73 32.09
CA VAL A 518 -1.83 -28.32 30.72
C VAL A 518 -2.21 -26.84 30.67
N VAL A 519 -2.95 -26.32 31.66
CA VAL A 519 -3.25 -24.88 31.76
C VAL A 519 -1.97 -24.06 31.91
N ALA A 520 -1.02 -24.51 32.74
CA ALA A 520 0.24 -23.80 32.91
C ALA A 520 1.10 -23.86 31.63
N SER A 521 1.21 -25.04 30.99
CA SER A 521 1.96 -25.21 29.74
C SER A 521 1.41 -24.33 28.62
N THR A 522 0.09 -24.25 28.46
CA THR A 522 -0.56 -23.39 27.45
C THR A 522 -0.37 -21.92 27.74
N LEU A 523 -0.51 -21.49 29.01
CA LEU A 523 -0.22 -20.11 29.42
C LEU A 523 1.25 -19.76 29.20
N THR A 524 2.18 -20.70 29.42
CA THR A 524 3.60 -20.51 29.11
C THR A 524 3.81 -20.31 27.61
N THR A 525 3.19 -21.12 26.75
CA THR A 525 3.29 -20.93 25.29
C THR A 525 2.65 -19.61 24.85
N MET A 526 1.48 -19.25 25.39
CA MET A 526 0.84 -17.96 25.14
C MET A 526 1.71 -16.78 25.61
N ALA A 527 2.39 -16.91 26.75
CA ALA A 527 3.31 -15.91 27.29
C ALA A 527 4.55 -15.67 26.42
N VAL A 528 4.90 -16.61 25.54
CA VAL A 528 5.95 -16.42 24.53
C VAL A 528 5.46 -15.52 23.39
N PHE A 529 4.23 -15.73 22.91
CA PHE A 529 3.71 -15.00 21.73
C PHE A 529 3.02 -13.69 22.06
N LEU A 530 2.30 -13.59 23.19
CA LEU A 530 1.51 -12.40 23.54
C LEU A 530 2.34 -11.11 23.62
N PRO A 531 3.58 -11.11 24.15
CA PRO A 531 4.43 -9.92 24.16
C PRO A 531 4.75 -9.35 22.78
N LEU A 532 4.73 -10.17 21.72
CA LEU A 532 5.01 -9.72 20.36
C LEU A 532 3.98 -8.69 19.88
N VAL A 533 2.77 -8.68 20.44
CA VAL A 533 1.72 -7.69 20.14
C VAL A 533 2.13 -6.27 20.57
N PHE A 534 3.05 -6.14 21.52
CA PHE A 534 3.57 -4.85 21.99
C PHE A 534 4.85 -4.41 21.28
N VAL A 535 5.33 -5.19 20.31
CA VAL A 535 6.48 -4.79 19.49
C VAL A 535 6.06 -3.60 18.63
N GLN A 536 6.91 -2.58 18.60
CA GLN A 536 6.68 -1.37 17.82
C GLN A 536 7.42 -1.45 16.47
N GLY A 537 7.00 -0.62 15.53
CA GLY A 537 7.57 -0.59 14.18
C GLY A 537 6.87 -1.56 13.23
N ILE A 538 7.41 -1.67 12.01
CA ILE A 538 6.85 -2.50 10.94
C ILE A 538 6.74 -3.96 11.35
N ALA A 539 7.79 -4.48 12.01
CA ALA A 539 7.79 -5.85 12.53
C ALA A 539 6.63 -6.09 13.50
N GLY A 540 6.28 -5.11 14.33
CA GLY A 540 5.16 -5.18 15.25
C GLY A 540 3.83 -5.36 14.53
N GLU A 541 3.51 -4.46 13.59
CA GLU A 541 2.26 -4.53 12.83
C GLU A 541 2.14 -5.82 12.00
N LEU A 542 3.25 -6.29 11.42
CA LEU A 542 3.28 -7.50 10.61
C LEU A 542 3.10 -8.78 11.45
N PHE A 543 3.79 -8.89 12.58
CA PHE A 543 3.75 -10.08 13.44
C PHE A 543 2.60 -10.08 14.45
N ARG A 544 1.91 -8.95 14.65
CA ARG A 544 0.76 -8.84 15.56
C ARG A 544 -0.35 -9.82 15.22
N ASP A 545 -0.76 -9.88 13.96
CA ASP A 545 -1.81 -10.81 13.49
C ASP A 545 -1.39 -12.27 13.67
N GLN A 546 -0.13 -12.59 13.37
CA GLN A 546 0.43 -13.93 13.60
C GLN A 546 0.41 -14.32 15.09
N ALA A 547 0.90 -13.43 15.96
CA ALA A 547 0.97 -13.65 17.40
C ALA A 547 -0.41 -13.81 18.04
N LEU A 548 -1.37 -12.95 17.68
CA LEU A 548 -2.76 -13.05 18.13
C LEU A 548 -3.41 -14.34 17.64
N THR A 549 -3.23 -14.69 16.38
CA THR A 549 -3.81 -15.91 15.80
C THR A 549 -3.30 -17.17 16.51
N VAL A 550 -1.98 -17.26 16.77
CA VAL A 550 -1.38 -18.36 17.54
C VAL A 550 -1.91 -18.39 18.98
N ALA A 551 -1.94 -17.24 19.67
CA ALA A 551 -2.42 -17.16 21.06
C ALA A 551 -3.89 -17.56 21.19
N ILE A 552 -4.74 -17.15 20.25
CA ILE A 552 -6.16 -17.52 20.20
C ILE A 552 -6.30 -19.01 19.91
N ALA A 553 -5.57 -19.55 18.94
CA ALA A 553 -5.62 -20.97 18.60
C ALA A 553 -5.21 -21.87 19.78
N ILE A 554 -4.16 -21.51 20.52
CA ILE A 554 -3.71 -22.23 21.72
C ILE A 554 -4.70 -22.04 22.89
N GLY A 555 -5.26 -20.84 23.06
CA GLY A 555 -6.30 -20.61 24.06
C GLY A 555 -7.55 -21.46 23.80
N ILE A 556 -7.95 -21.61 22.54
CA ILE A 556 -9.05 -22.47 22.13
C ILE A 556 -8.67 -23.95 22.28
N SER A 557 -7.43 -24.36 21.96
CA SER A 557 -6.97 -25.74 22.15
C SER A 557 -7.07 -26.18 23.60
N LEU A 558 -6.72 -25.30 24.54
CA LEU A 558 -6.88 -25.55 25.97
C LEU A 558 -8.35 -25.81 26.34
N ILE A 559 -9.26 -24.97 25.86
CA ILE A 559 -10.70 -25.11 26.12
C ILE A 559 -11.20 -26.44 25.53
N VAL A 560 -10.83 -26.76 24.30
CA VAL A 560 -11.20 -28.01 23.62
C VAL A 560 -10.62 -29.22 24.35
N ALA A 561 -9.36 -29.16 24.81
CA ALA A 561 -8.70 -30.24 25.54
C ALA A 561 -9.35 -30.51 26.90
N MET A 562 -9.82 -29.47 27.60
CA MET A 562 -10.47 -29.60 28.92
C MET A 562 -11.98 -29.94 28.84
N THR A 563 -12.61 -29.76 27.67
CA THR A 563 -14.06 -29.94 27.53
C THR A 563 -14.44 -31.06 26.55
N LEU A 564 -14.00 -30.98 25.30
CA LEU A 564 -14.39 -31.89 24.23
C LEU A 564 -13.75 -33.27 24.41
N ILE A 565 -12.46 -33.33 24.73
CA ILE A 565 -11.71 -34.59 24.82
C ILE A 565 -12.21 -35.50 25.95
N PRO A 566 -12.42 -35.01 27.19
CA PRO A 566 -12.95 -35.85 28.27
C PRO A 566 -14.37 -36.32 27.97
N MET A 567 -15.17 -35.48 27.30
CA MET A 567 -16.54 -35.80 26.88
C MET A 567 -16.56 -36.92 25.82
N LEU A 568 -15.75 -36.81 24.76
CA LEU A 568 -15.65 -37.81 23.70
C LEU A 568 -15.04 -39.13 24.19
N SER A 569 -14.05 -39.05 25.09
CA SER A 569 -13.42 -40.22 25.72
C SER A 569 -14.41 -40.97 26.62
N GLY A 570 -15.28 -40.22 27.32
CA GLY A 570 -16.35 -40.75 28.16
C GLY A 570 -17.56 -41.33 27.41
N TRP A 571 -17.66 -41.12 26.09
CA TRP A 571 -18.85 -41.44 25.28
C TRP A 571 -19.19 -42.94 25.28
N ARG A 572 -18.21 -43.84 25.37
CA ARG A 572 -18.45 -45.30 25.39
C ARG A 572 -19.10 -45.82 26.69
N SER A 573 -19.30 -44.99 27.72
CA SER A 573 -19.92 -45.37 29.00
C SER A 573 -21.38 -44.89 29.12
N LYS A 574 -22.28 -45.76 29.64
CA LYS A 574 -23.60 -45.35 30.14
C LYS A 574 -23.41 -44.43 31.37
N THR A 575 -24.07 -43.28 31.40
CA THR A 575 -23.96 -42.29 32.48
C THR A 575 -24.81 -42.68 33.70
N PRO A 576 -24.35 -42.39 34.93
CA PRO A 576 -25.13 -42.60 36.15
C PRO A 576 -26.35 -41.66 36.29
N MET A 577 -26.41 -40.59 35.49
CA MET A 577 -27.58 -39.70 35.36
C MET A 577 -28.17 -39.75 33.93
N ALA A 578 -28.24 -40.93 33.31
CA ALA A 578 -29.42 -41.14 32.47
C ALA A 578 -30.61 -41.03 33.43
N PHE A 579 -31.60 -40.17 33.15
CA PHE A 579 -32.85 -40.19 33.90
C PHE A 579 -33.26 -41.66 34.06
N ALA A 580 -33.62 -42.07 35.28
CA ALA A 580 -34.26 -43.38 35.47
C ALA A 580 -35.32 -43.49 34.39
N GLU A 581 -35.33 -44.59 33.61
CA GLU A 581 -36.27 -44.76 32.49
C GLU A 581 -37.63 -44.23 32.93
N GLU A 582 -37.99 -43.06 32.41
CA GLU A 582 -39.21 -42.41 32.81
C GLU A 582 -40.31 -43.37 32.38
N ALA A 583 -41.12 -43.83 33.35
CA ALA A 583 -42.16 -44.81 33.08
C ALA A 583 -42.89 -44.36 31.81
N PRO A 584 -43.02 -45.23 30.79
CA PRO A 584 -43.36 -44.82 29.43
C PRO A 584 -44.54 -43.86 29.47
N HIS A 585 -44.33 -42.63 29.01
CA HIS A 585 -45.40 -41.64 28.95
C HIS A 585 -46.63 -42.30 28.31
N PRO A 586 -47.83 -42.21 28.91
CA PRO A 586 -49.02 -42.75 28.30
C PRO A 586 -49.13 -42.12 26.92
N LYS A 587 -49.04 -42.97 25.89
CA LYS A 587 -49.13 -42.53 24.48
C LYS A 587 -50.39 -41.69 24.36
N TRP A 588 -50.24 -40.42 24.01
CA TRP A 588 -51.39 -39.55 23.74
C TRP A 588 -52.20 -40.17 22.59
N TYR A 589 -53.39 -40.68 22.91
CA TYR A 589 -54.37 -41.13 21.93
C TYR A 589 -55.32 -39.96 21.64
N PRO A 590 -55.46 -39.52 20.38
CA PRO A 590 -56.36 -38.43 20.05
C PRO A 590 -57.82 -38.89 20.14
N ASP A 591 -58.54 -38.45 21.18
CA ASP A 591 -59.96 -38.77 21.39
C ASP A 591 -60.92 -38.04 20.42
N LYS A 592 -60.46 -36.98 19.72
CA LYS A 592 -61.27 -36.24 18.72
C LYS A 592 -60.79 -36.48 17.28
N ARG A 593 -61.74 -36.76 16.37
CA ARG A 593 -61.50 -37.13 14.94
C ARG A 593 -60.61 -36.14 14.16
N TRP A 594 -60.59 -34.86 14.53
CA TRP A 594 -59.84 -33.81 13.81
C TRP A 594 -58.37 -33.68 14.25
N GLN A 595 -57.96 -34.31 15.37
CA GLN A 595 -56.56 -34.33 15.82
C GLN A 595 -55.73 -35.47 15.19
N LYS A 596 -56.39 -36.43 14.54
CA LYS A 596 -55.76 -37.59 13.86
C LYS A 596 -54.86 -37.22 12.66
N PRO A 597 -55.21 -36.28 11.76
CA PRO A 597 -54.32 -35.90 10.66
C PRO A 597 -53.07 -35.18 11.15
N LEU A 598 -53.18 -34.26 12.12
CA LEU A 598 -52.05 -33.50 12.67
C LEU A 598 -51.04 -34.41 13.41
N ALA A 599 -51.55 -35.44 14.10
CA ALA A 599 -50.73 -36.46 14.75
C ALA A 599 -50.03 -37.40 13.75
N ALA A 600 -50.60 -37.60 12.56
CA ALA A 600 -50.01 -38.44 11.51
C ALA A 600 -48.89 -37.71 10.75
N THR A 601 -49.07 -36.42 10.44
CA THR A 601 -48.01 -35.58 9.84
C THR A 601 -46.85 -35.35 10.81
N GLY A 602 -47.12 -35.09 12.09
CA GLY A 602 -46.07 -34.98 13.11
C GLY A 602 -45.28 -36.28 13.32
N ARG A 603 -45.93 -37.45 13.27
CA ARG A 603 -45.25 -38.76 13.29
C ARG A 603 -44.46 -39.02 12.01
N GLY A 604 -44.99 -38.67 10.84
CA GLY A 604 -44.29 -38.81 9.56
C GLY A 604 -42.98 -38.02 9.52
N ALA A 605 -43.04 -36.72 9.86
CA ALA A 605 -41.87 -35.85 9.92
C ALA A 605 -40.84 -36.33 10.96
N ALA A 606 -41.27 -36.73 12.16
CA ALA A 606 -40.39 -37.24 13.22
C ALA A 606 -39.76 -38.60 12.87
N THR A 607 -40.43 -39.45 12.08
CA THR A 607 -39.90 -40.75 11.66
C THR A 607 -38.90 -40.59 10.52
N VAL A 608 -39.12 -39.64 9.61
CA VAL A 608 -38.16 -39.28 8.56
C VAL A 608 -36.90 -38.67 9.15
N THR A 609 -37.01 -37.69 10.06
CA THR A 609 -35.84 -37.07 10.69
C THR A 609 -35.08 -38.03 11.62
N ARG A 610 -35.78 -38.88 12.39
CA ARG A 610 -35.10 -39.94 13.16
C ARG A 610 -34.49 -41.00 12.26
N GLY A 611 -35.16 -41.38 11.17
CA GLY A 611 -34.70 -42.39 10.22
C GLY A 611 -33.44 -41.96 9.46
N THR A 612 -33.40 -40.71 8.98
CA THR A 612 -32.21 -40.15 8.32
C THR A 612 -31.06 -39.97 9.30
N PHE A 613 -31.32 -39.47 10.51
CA PHE A 613 -30.29 -39.29 11.55
C PHE A 613 -29.72 -40.63 12.05
N TYR A 614 -30.58 -41.59 12.41
CA TYR A 614 -30.12 -42.94 12.79
C TYR A 614 -29.46 -43.68 11.62
N GLY A 615 -29.97 -43.52 10.40
CA GLY A 615 -29.36 -44.11 9.20
C GLY A 615 -27.95 -43.57 8.93
N ALA A 616 -27.77 -42.26 9.01
CA ALA A 616 -26.46 -41.60 8.87
C ALA A 616 -25.50 -42.01 10.00
N SER A 617 -25.99 -42.04 11.24
CA SER A 617 -25.21 -42.45 12.42
C SER A 617 -24.77 -43.91 12.33
N TYR A 618 -25.68 -44.79 11.94
CA TYR A 618 -25.41 -46.22 11.76
C TYR A 618 -24.44 -46.47 10.59
N GLY A 619 -24.62 -45.76 9.48
CA GLY A 619 -23.71 -45.77 8.33
C GLY A 619 -22.31 -45.32 8.72
N PHE A 620 -22.18 -44.21 9.44
CA PHE A 620 -20.90 -43.69 9.92
C PHE A 620 -20.19 -44.65 10.89
N ILE A 621 -20.92 -45.20 11.87
CA ILE A 621 -20.35 -46.17 12.82
C ILE A 621 -19.91 -47.46 12.12
N ARG A 622 -20.67 -47.93 11.12
CA ARG A 622 -20.34 -49.12 10.34
C ARG A 622 -19.14 -48.88 9.41
N LEU A 623 -19.09 -47.73 8.76
CA LEU A 623 -17.95 -47.29 7.94
C LEU A 623 -16.68 -47.19 8.79
N TRP A 624 -16.76 -46.52 9.95
CA TRP A 624 -15.65 -46.36 10.88
C TRP A 624 -15.15 -47.70 11.43
N ARG A 625 -16.06 -48.60 11.82
CA ARG A 625 -15.70 -49.96 12.25
C ARG A 625 -15.06 -50.77 11.13
N GLY A 626 -15.54 -50.63 9.89
CA GLY A 626 -14.93 -51.25 8.71
C GLY A 626 -13.52 -50.73 8.44
N LEU A 627 -13.35 -49.42 8.48
CA LEU A 627 -12.06 -48.75 8.29
C LEU A 627 -11.07 -49.17 9.38
N ALA A 628 -11.48 -49.13 10.65
CA ALA A 628 -10.63 -49.54 11.78
C ALA A 628 -10.25 -51.03 11.75
N ALA A 629 -11.13 -51.90 11.24
CA ALA A 629 -10.85 -53.34 11.10
C ALA A 629 -9.84 -53.64 9.99
N ILE A 630 -9.79 -52.85 8.92
CA ILE A 630 -8.86 -53.00 7.79
C ILE A 630 -7.53 -52.30 8.09
N VAL A 631 -7.59 -51.06 8.58
CA VAL A 631 -6.41 -50.21 8.85
C VAL A 631 -5.68 -50.67 10.10
N GLY A 632 -6.39 -51.11 11.15
CA GLY A 632 -5.80 -51.52 12.43
C GLY A 632 -4.71 -52.61 12.33
N PRO A 633 -4.93 -53.74 11.65
CA PRO A 633 -3.93 -54.81 11.53
C PRO A 633 -2.69 -54.42 10.71
N VAL A 634 -2.91 -53.73 9.59
CA VAL A 634 -1.83 -53.22 8.71
C VAL A 634 -0.97 -52.22 9.48
N MET A 635 -1.61 -51.34 10.23
CA MET A 635 -0.95 -50.26 10.94
C MET A 635 -0.33 -50.69 12.26
N ARG A 636 -0.81 -51.74 12.91
CA ARG A 636 -0.08 -52.38 14.02
C ARG A 636 1.26 -52.92 13.54
N LYS A 637 1.32 -53.58 12.38
CA LYS A 637 2.59 -54.01 11.78
C LYS A 637 3.49 -52.82 11.42
N LEU A 638 2.92 -51.74 10.89
CA LEU A 638 3.66 -50.52 10.56
C LEU A 638 4.21 -49.82 11.82
N SER A 639 3.40 -49.72 12.87
CA SER A 639 3.79 -49.19 14.18
C SER A 639 4.85 -50.08 14.84
N ASP A 640 4.76 -51.40 14.74
CA ASP A 640 5.83 -52.29 15.23
C ASP A 640 7.13 -52.10 14.45
N LEU A 641 7.07 -51.87 13.13
CA LEU A 641 8.24 -51.56 12.33
C LEU A 641 8.85 -50.21 12.70
N ALA A 642 8.01 -49.18 12.90
CA ALA A 642 8.43 -47.84 13.26
C ALA A 642 8.88 -47.70 14.72
N MET A 643 8.37 -48.53 15.64
CA MET A 643 8.80 -48.56 17.04
C MET A 643 10.13 -49.31 17.24
N ARG A 644 10.60 -50.13 16.27
CA ARG A 644 11.92 -50.78 16.36
C ARG A 644 13.08 -49.79 16.54
N PRO A 645 13.24 -48.74 15.70
CA PRO A 645 14.26 -47.74 15.93
C PRO A 645 14.03 -46.95 17.22
N TYR A 646 12.78 -46.66 17.59
CA TYR A 646 12.44 -46.01 18.86
C TYR A 646 12.90 -46.82 20.07
N ASN A 647 12.63 -48.13 20.11
CA ASN A 647 13.10 -49.02 21.17
C ASN A 647 14.63 -49.12 21.20
N GLY A 648 15.28 -49.03 20.03
CA GLY A 648 16.74 -48.93 19.92
C GLY A 648 17.28 -47.63 20.54
N LEU A 649 16.62 -46.51 20.29
CA LEU A 649 16.91 -45.21 20.91
C LEU A 649 16.65 -45.22 22.41
N GLU A 650 15.56 -45.83 22.88
CA GLU A 650 15.24 -46.00 24.29
C GLU A 650 16.35 -46.78 25.02
N GLN A 651 16.79 -47.90 24.45
CA GLN A 651 17.90 -48.68 25.01
C GLN A 651 19.22 -47.91 25.02
N ALA A 652 19.49 -47.12 23.97
CA ALA A 652 20.68 -46.27 23.92
C ALA A 652 20.61 -45.16 24.98
N TYR A 653 19.46 -44.50 25.13
CA TYR A 653 19.21 -43.49 26.16
C TYR A 653 19.40 -44.07 27.56
N LEU A 654 18.80 -45.23 27.86
CA LEU A 654 18.93 -45.92 29.14
C LEU A 654 20.38 -46.36 29.44
N ARG A 655 21.22 -46.59 28.42
CA ARG A 655 22.66 -46.86 28.61
C ARG A 655 23.47 -45.60 28.90
N VAL A 656 23.15 -44.48 28.24
CA VAL A 656 23.88 -43.21 28.36
C VAL A 656 23.49 -42.44 29.63
N LEU A 657 22.22 -42.51 30.04
CA LEU A 657 21.67 -41.76 31.17
C LEU A 657 22.42 -41.98 32.49
N PRO A 658 22.75 -43.22 32.92
CA PRO A 658 23.53 -43.44 34.13
C PRO A 658 24.94 -42.84 34.06
N GLY A 659 25.54 -42.81 32.87
CA GLY A 659 26.84 -42.17 32.63
C GLY A 659 26.78 -40.65 32.73
N ALA A 660 25.72 -40.05 32.18
CA ALA A 660 25.44 -38.62 32.25
C ALA A 660 25.17 -38.17 33.71
N LEU A 661 24.36 -38.93 34.45
CA LEU A 661 24.03 -38.63 35.86
C LEU A 661 25.24 -38.76 36.81
N ARG A 662 26.21 -39.64 36.49
CA ARG A 662 27.45 -39.79 37.28
C ARG A 662 28.44 -38.65 37.06
N ARG A 663 28.35 -37.92 35.95
CA ARG A 663 29.26 -36.82 35.59
C ARG A 663 28.47 -35.58 35.12
N PRO A 664 27.65 -34.98 36.00
CA PRO A 664 26.79 -33.85 35.62
C PRO A 664 27.60 -32.64 35.14
N ALA A 665 28.77 -32.39 35.76
CA ALA A 665 29.66 -31.30 35.36
C ALA A 665 30.19 -31.46 33.92
N PHE A 666 30.41 -32.69 33.45
CA PHE A 666 30.86 -32.93 32.07
C PHE A 666 29.75 -32.65 31.05
N VAL A 667 28.52 -33.05 31.36
CA VAL A 667 27.35 -32.80 30.49
C VAL A 667 27.06 -31.31 30.39
N LEU A 668 27.07 -30.60 31.53
CA LEU A 668 26.92 -29.14 31.56
C LEU A 668 28.08 -28.43 30.83
N GLY A 669 29.32 -28.94 30.97
CA GLY A 669 30.48 -28.42 30.24
C GLY A 669 30.38 -28.61 28.72
N LEU A 670 29.92 -29.78 28.26
CA LEU A 670 29.68 -30.04 26.84
C LEU A 670 28.57 -29.14 26.28
N ALA A 671 27.47 -28.98 27.02
CA ALA A 671 26.38 -28.09 26.62
C ALA A 671 26.82 -26.62 26.56
N ALA A 672 27.60 -26.17 27.54
CA ALA A 672 28.17 -24.82 27.55
C ALA A 672 29.17 -24.62 26.39
N ALA A 673 29.97 -25.63 26.06
CA ALA A 673 30.88 -25.59 24.92
C ALA A 673 30.13 -25.54 23.59
N ALA A 674 29.06 -26.32 23.43
CA ALA A 674 28.18 -26.28 22.26
C ALA A 674 27.51 -24.90 22.12
N PHE A 675 27.03 -24.33 23.23
CA PHE A 675 26.46 -22.99 23.27
C PHE A 675 27.50 -21.91 22.91
N ALA A 676 28.71 -21.98 23.45
CA ALA A 676 29.78 -21.04 23.12
C ALA A 676 30.19 -21.13 21.64
N ALA A 677 30.25 -22.36 21.09
CA ALA A 677 30.53 -22.58 19.67
C ALA A 677 29.42 -21.98 18.79
N SER A 678 28.14 -22.20 19.11
CA SER A 678 27.04 -21.56 18.36
C SER A 678 27.04 -20.04 18.50
N MET A 679 27.37 -19.50 19.68
CA MET A 679 27.48 -18.04 19.87
C MET A 679 28.62 -17.44 19.05
N SER A 680 29.73 -18.17 18.88
CA SER A 680 30.82 -17.73 17.99
C SER A 680 30.43 -17.75 16.50
N ALA A 681 29.42 -18.53 16.13
CA ALA A 681 28.88 -18.57 14.77
C ALA A 681 27.87 -17.45 14.48
N LEU A 682 27.33 -16.78 15.51
CA LEU A 682 26.31 -15.74 15.36
C LEU A 682 26.73 -14.58 14.44
N PRO A 683 27.97 -14.05 14.47
CA PRO A 683 28.39 -12.98 13.57
C PRO A 683 28.49 -13.37 12.09
N LEU A 684 28.42 -14.67 11.75
CA LEU A 684 28.40 -15.13 10.36
C LEU A 684 26.99 -15.08 9.75
N LEU A 685 25.96 -14.95 10.58
CA LEU A 685 24.58 -14.82 10.10
C LEU A 685 24.31 -13.37 9.70
N GLY A 686 23.76 -13.17 8.50
CA GLY A 686 23.25 -11.87 8.07
C GLY A 686 22.02 -11.46 8.87
N THR A 687 21.80 -10.15 9.01
CA THR A 687 20.60 -9.59 9.64
C THR A 687 19.87 -8.68 8.67
N ASP A 688 18.68 -9.11 8.25
CA ASP A 688 17.76 -8.32 7.43
C ASP A 688 16.47 -8.05 8.21
N LEU A 689 15.84 -6.89 7.96
CA LEU A 689 14.61 -6.51 8.65
C LEU A 689 13.43 -7.39 8.22
N ILE A 690 13.28 -7.59 6.91
CA ILE A 690 12.24 -8.43 6.29
C ILE A 690 12.89 -9.14 5.09
N PRO A 691 12.73 -10.47 4.95
CA PRO A 691 13.23 -11.16 3.77
C PRO A 691 12.47 -10.70 2.52
N GLN A 692 13.20 -10.49 1.43
CA GLN A 692 12.58 -10.19 0.15
C GLN A 692 11.81 -11.42 -0.36
N LEU A 693 10.52 -11.25 -0.62
CA LEU A 693 9.70 -12.28 -1.26
C LEU A 693 10.11 -12.38 -2.72
N ALA A 694 10.50 -13.58 -3.16
CA ALA A 694 10.74 -13.84 -4.57
C ALA A 694 9.43 -13.61 -5.34
N GLN A 695 9.46 -12.70 -6.31
CA GLN A 695 8.37 -12.48 -7.25
C GLN A 695 8.88 -12.85 -8.64
N ASP A 696 8.00 -13.32 -9.51
CA ASP A 696 8.31 -13.59 -10.92
C ASP A 696 8.53 -12.28 -11.73
N ARG A 697 9.00 -11.21 -11.10
CA ARG A 697 9.20 -9.88 -11.68
C ARG A 697 10.20 -9.04 -10.89
N PHE A 698 10.87 -8.14 -11.60
CA PHE A 698 11.71 -7.08 -11.05
C PHE A 698 11.54 -5.78 -11.84
N GLU A 699 11.99 -4.66 -11.30
CA GLU A 699 11.87 -3.32 -11.87
C GLU A 699 13.24 -2.72 -12.13
N VAL A 700 13.36 -2.01 -13.24
CA VAL A 700 14.57 -1.29 -13.63
C VAL A 700 14.22 0.18 -13.78
N THR A 701 14.72 1.02 -12.88
CA THR A 701 14.53 2.47 -12.94
C THR A 701 15.75 3.12 -13.56
N VAL A 702 15.57 3.76 -14.70
CA VAL A 702 16.58 4.51 -15.44
C VAL A 702 16.36 6.00 -15.17
N LYS A 703 17.32 6.66 -14.52
CA LYS A 703 17.30 8.09 -14.25
C LYS A 703 18.33 8.81 -15.13
N LEU A 704 17.85 9.70 -15.99
CA LEU A 704 18.67 10.56 -16.83
C LEU A 704 18.95 11.89 -16.11
N PRO A 705 19.95 12.68 -16.56
CA PRO A 705 20.23 13.98 -15.96
C PRO A 705 18.99 14.90 -15.92
N PRO A 706 18.78 15.67 -14.84
CA PRO A 706 17.68 16.62 -14.73
C PRO A 706 17.61 17.58 -15.91
N GLY A 707 16.40 17.90 -16.37
CA GLY A 707 16.16 18.73 -17.57
C GLY A 707 16.13 17.97 -18.90
N THR A 708 16.38 16.65 -18.88
CA THR A 708 16.14 15.79 -20.07
C THR A 708 14.63 15.76 -20.39
N PRO A 709 14.21 16.12 -21.60
CA PRO A 709 12.80 16.07 -21.99
C PRO A 709 12.22 14.65 -21.92
N LEU A 710 10.94 14.51 -21.56
CA LEU A 710 10.24 13.22 -21.52
C LEU A 710 10.38 12.38 -22.80
N ARG A 711 10.45 13.03 -23.96
CA ARG A 711 10.63 12.36 -25.26
C ARG A 711 11.95 11.61 -25.36
N ASP A 712 13.02 12.17 -24.81
CA ASP A 712 14.36 11.58 -24.89
C ASP A 712 14.49 10.45 -23.86
N THR A 713 13.90 10.62 -22.67
CA THR A 713 13.73 9.54 -21.68
C THR A 713 12.99 8.35 -22.27
N ASP A 714 11.87 8.60 -22.95
CA ASP A 714 11.07 7.55 -23.59
C ASP A 714 11.82 6.87 -24.75
N ALA A 715 12.69 7.58 -25.45
CA ALA A 715 13.52 6.99 -26.50
C ALA A 715 14.45 5.91 -25.92
N VAL A 716 15.07 6.16 -24.77
CA VAL A 716 15.94 5.21 -24.06
C VAL A 716 15.13 4.00 -23.57
N VAL A 717 13.99 4.23 -22.91
CA VAL A 717 13.11 3.14 -22.43
C VAL A 717 12.63 2.26 -23.60
N ARG A 718 12.23 2.88 -24.71
CA ARG A 718 11.80 2.17 -25.92
C ARG A 718 12.92 1.32 -26.51
N GLU A 719 14.13 1.84 -26.58
CA GLU A 719 15.28 1.12 -27.12
C GLU A 719 15.64 -0.08 -26.25
N LEU A 720 15.65 0.09 -24.92
CA LEU A 720 15.82 -1.00 -23.96
C LEU A 720 14.74 -2.08 -24.10
N GLN A 721 13.48 -1.68 -24.25
CA GLN A 721 12.40 -2.63 -24.49
C GLN A 721 12.60 -3.40 -25.79
N GLN A 722 12.93 -2.73 -26.89
CA GLN A 722 13.13 -3.39 -28.19
C GLN A 722 14.29 -4.37 -28.18
N MET A 723 15.37 -4.07 -27.44
CA MET A 723 16.51 -4.97 -27.30
C MET A 723 16.17 -6.25 -26.53
N HIS A 724 15.32 -6.17 -25.51
CA HIS A 724 15.08 -7.26 -24.57
C HIS A 724 13.68 -7.91 -24.68
N THR A 725 12.81 -7.46 -25.60
CA THR A 725 11.44 -8.04 -25.74
C THR A 725 11.45 -9.51 -26.15
N ASP A 726 12.43 -9.93 -26.96
CA ASP A 726 12.53 -11.30 -27.48
C ASP A 726 13.51 -12.19 -26.68
N ASP A 727 14.01 -11.71 -25.54
CA ASP A 727 14.96 -12.46 -24.71
C ASP A 727 14.32 -13.69 -24.06
N ALA A 728 15.04 -14.82 -24.11
CA ALA A 728 14.63 -16.03 -23.43
C ALA A 728 14.58 -15.79 -21.90
N GLY A 729 13.40 -15.96 -21.30
CA GLY A 729 13.18 -15.75 -19.87
C GLY A 729 12.29 -14.55 -19.53
N ILE A 730 11.94 -13.70 -20.49
CA ILE A 730 11.07 -12.54 -20.28
C ILE A 730 9.68 -12.82 -20.87
N LYS A 731 8.64 -12.78 -20.05
CA LYS A 731 7.24 -12.96 -20.46
C LYS A 731 6.66 -11.66 -21.02
N GLN A 732 6.88 -10.55 -20.31
CA GLN A 732 6.38 -9.22 -20.69
C GLN A 732 7.32 -8.11 -20.19
N LEU A 733 7.47 -7.05 -20.99
CA LEU A 733 8.16 -5.81 -20.62
C LEU A 733 7.16 -4.66 -20.59
N TYR A 734 6.98 -4.08 -19.41
CA TYR A 734 6.12 -2.92 -19.17
C TYR A 734 6.99 -1.71 -18.83
N GLY A 735 6.84 -0.62 -19.57
CA GLY A 735 7.70 0.57 -19.44
C GLY A 735 6.85 1.81 -19.19
N VAL A 736 7.32 2.66 -18.28
CA VAL A 736 6.70 3.93 -17.93
C VAL A 736 7.78 5.00 -17.92
N SER A 737 7.69 5.97 -18.80
CA SER A 737 8.55 7.14 -18.84
C SER A 737 7.79 8.30 -18.19
N GLY A 738 8.39 9.00 -17.23
CA GLY A 738 7.73 10.03 -16.42
C GLY A 738 6.90 9.45 -15.26
N SER A 739 6.48 10.31 -14.33
CA SER A 739 5.66 9.92 -13.17
C SER A 739 4.15 10.03 -13.41
N GLY A 740 3.71 11.05 -14.16
CA GLY A 740 2.29 11.28 -14.47
C GLY A 740 1.40 11.47 -13.24
N THR A 741 0.10 11.20 -13.40
CA THR A 741 -0.94 11.33 -12.34
C THR A 741 -1.13 10.07 -11.50
N ARG A 742 -0.11 9.21 -11.45
CA ARG A 742 -0.11 7.95 -10.71
C ARG A 742 -0.23 8.20 -9.20
N LEU A 743 -1.20 7.56 -8.54
CA LEU A 743 -1.38 7.65 -7.08
C LEU A 743 -0.33 6.83 -6.32
N ASP A 744 0.26 5.85 -6.99
CA ASP A 744 1.27 4.93 -6.47
C ASP A 744 2.71 5.38 -6.76
N ALA A 745 2.91 6.53 -7.42
CA ALA A 745 4.25 7.08 -7.62
C ALA A 745 4.79 7.61 -6.28
N SER A 746 5.93 7.08 -5.84
CA SER A 746 6.62 7.61 -4.66
C SER A 746 6.91 9.10 -4.86
N PRO A 747 6.70 9.96 -3.84
CA PRO A 747 7.12 11.35 -3.89
C PRO A 747 8.58 11.50 -4.27
N THR A 748 9.47 10.55 -3.95
CA THR A 748 10.91 10.63 -4.23
C THR A 748 11.30 10.25 -5.67
N GLU A 749 10.44 9.55 -6.41
CA GLU A 749 10.72 9.03 -7.77
C GLU A 749 9.90 9.75 -8.86
N SER A 750 9.71 11.06 -8.72
CA SER A 750 8.88 11.84 -9.65
C SER A 750 9.73 12.78 -10.53
N GLY A 751 9.49 12.77 -11.85
CA GLY A 751 10.16 13.63 -12.82
C GLY A 751 10.06 13.10 -14.26
N GLU A 752 10.25 13.98 -15.26
CA GLU A 752 10.22 13.63 -16.69
C GLU A 752 11.48 12.87 -17.17
N ASN A 753 12.57 12.99 -16.41
CA ASN A 753 13.88 12.37 -16.67
C ASN A 753 13.99 10.93 -16.13
N ILE A 754 12.89 10.36 -15.62
CA ILE A 754 12.86 9.02 -15.01
C ILE A 754 12.08 8.07 -15.94
N GLY A 755 12.64 6.90 -16.23
CA GLY A 755 12.00 5.82 -16.97
C GLY A 755 12.05 4.51 -16.18
N LYS A 756 10.90 3.94 -15.86
CA LYS A 756 10.75 2.70 -15.11
C LYS A 756 10.35 1.55 -16.03
N LEU A 757 11.06 0.44 -15.96
CA LEU A 757 10.83 -0.77 -16.76
C LEU A 757 10.56 -1.95 -15.81
N THR A 758 9.31 -2.40 -15.75
CA THR A 758 8.93 -3.63 -15.05
C THR A 758 9.10 -4.83 -15.98
N VAL A 759 9.92 -5.78 -15.54
CA VAL A 759 10.21 -7.02 -16.25
C VAL A 759 9.45 -8.15 -15.59
N VAL A 760 8.53 -8.78 -16.31
CA VAL A 760 7.83 -9.99 -15.86
C VAL A 760 8.57 -11.20 -16.43
N MET A 761 9.13 -12.02 -15.56
CA MET A 761 9.90 -13.21 -15.91
C MET A 761 8.97 -14.36 -16.33
N GLY A 762 9.49 -15.24 -17.19
CA GLY A 762 8.81 -16.46 -17.61
C GLY A 762 9.78 -17.63 -17.70
N GLY A 763 9.48 -18.73 -17.00
CA GLY A 763 10.33 -19.93 -16.95
C GLY A 763 11.35 -19.91 -15.81
N GLU A 764 12.24 -20.91 -15.76
CA GLU A 764 13.28 -21.07 -14.71
C GLU A 764 14.53 -20.19 -14.92
N ALA A 765 14.44 -19.12 -15.71
CA ALA A 765 15.58 -18.24 -15.94
C ALA A 765 16.02 -17.57 -14.63
N SER A 766 17.32 -17.54 -14.35
CA SER A 766 17.84 -16.91 -13.13
C SER A 766 17.70 -15.39 -13.23
N GLU A 767 16.98 -14.79 -12.29
CA GLU A 767 16.81 -13.34 -12.15
C GLU A 767 18.16 -12.59 -12.17
N ALA A 768 19.19 -13.17 -11.54
CA ALA A 768 20.53 -12.60 -11.50
C ALA A 768 21.15 -12.51 -12.91
N GLU A 769 20.89 -13.49 -13.77
CA GLU A 769 21.38 -13.49 -15.15
C GLU A 769 20.67 -12.41 -16.00
N LEU A 770 19.35 -12.27 -15.85
CA LEU A 770 18.57 -11.24 -16.56
C LEU A 770 18.95 -9.83 -16.10
N THR A 771 19.14 -9.63 -14.79
CA THR A 771 19.55 -8.37 -14.19
C THR A 771 20.92 -7.92 -14.71
N GLU A 772 21.91 -8.80 -14.74
CA GLU A 772 23.25 -8.47 -15.24
C GLU A 772 23.25 -8.17 -16.74
N ARG A 773 22.48 -8.91 -17.56
CA ARG A 773 22.32 -8.59 -19.00
C ARG A 773 21.71 -7.22 -19.22
N LEU A 774 20.64 -6.88 -18.49
CA LEU A 774 20.01 -5.56 -18.57
C LEU A 774 20.98 -4.47 -18.10
N ARG A 775 21.74 -4.71 -17.02
CA ARG A 775 22.75 -3.78 -16.51
C ARG A 775 23.83 -3.49 -17.56
N GLU A 776 24.31 -4.50 -18.27
CA GLU A 776 25.27 -4.35 -19.36
C GLU A 776 24.70 -3.51 -20.51
N SER A 777 23.44 -3.75 -20.92
CA SER A 777 22.78 -2.98 -21.97
C SER A 777 22.62 -1.51 -21.60
N VAL A 778 22.24 -1.20 -20.36
CA VAL A 778 22.01 0.19 -19.95
C VAL A 778 23.33 0.94 -19.71
N SER A 779 24.42 0.24 -19.36
CA SER A 779 25.76 0.85 -19.20
C SER A 779 26.29 1.55 -20.46
N ARG A 780 25.68 1.30 -21.63
CA ARG A 780 26.01 1.96 -22.91
C ARG A 780 25.55 3.42 -22.96
N TYR A 781 24.58 3.82 -22.14
CA TYR A 781 24.07 5.19 -22.10
C TYR A 781 24.88 6.02 -21.11
N ALA A 782 25.73 6.91 -21.62
CA ALA A 782 26.52 7.81 -20.80
C ALA A 782 25.61 8.75 -19.97
N GLY A 783 25.81 8.78 -18.66
CA GLY A 783 25.05 9.65 -17.75
C GLY A 783 23.70 9.11 -17.28
N ALA A 784 23.28 7.92 -17.73
CA ALA A 784 22.10 7.24 -17.18
C ALA A 784 22.48 6.51 -15.88
N GLN A 785 21.76 6.79 -14.80
CA GLN A 785 21.80 5.99 -13.59
C GLN A 785 20.74 4.89 -13.68
N VAL A 786 21.08 3.70 -13.22
CA VAL A 786 20.21 2.53 -13.32
C VAL A 786 20.07 1.92 -11.95
N ASP A 787 18.83 1.67 -11.57
CA ASP A 787 18.49 1.05 -10.32
C ASP A 787 17.69 -0.20 -10.59
N PHE A 788 18.10 -1.31 -9.98
CA PHE A 788 17.40 -2.58 -10.08
C PHE A 788 16.70 -2.80 -8.75
N GLY A 789 15.38 -2.63 -8.77
CA GLY A 789 14.52 -2.88 -7.63
C GLY A 789 13.74 -4.17 -7.83
N ARG A 790 13.39 -4.85 -6.74
CA ARG A 790 12.28 -5.80 -6.76
C ARG A 790 11.03 -5.05 -6.31
N PRO A 791 9.82 -5.43 -6.77
CA PRO A 791 8.61 -4.90 -6.16
C PRO A 791 8.56 -5.39 -4.72
N GLU A 792 8.99 -4.54 -3.81
CA GLU A 792 8.87 -4.79 -2.37
C GLU A 792 7.44 -4.46 -1.95
N LEU A 793 6.87 -5.26 -1.06
CA LEU A 793 5.53 -4.96 -0.50
C LEU A 793 5.51 -3.69 0.36
N PHE A 794 6.70 -3.17 0.65
CA PHE A 794 6.95 -2.02 1.49
C PHE A 794 8.02 -1.18 0.81
N SER A 795 7.73 0.08 0.51
CA SER A 795 8.74 1.01 0.02
C SER A 795 9.61 1.48 1.19
N PHE A 796 10.70 0.79 1.45
CA PHE A 796 11.69 1.27 2.41
C PHE A 796 12.67 2.23 1.73
N SER A 797 13.27 3.12 2.52
CA SER A 797 14.53 3.72 2.13
C SER A 797 15.53 2.64 1.74
N MET A 798 16.50 2.98 0.88
CA MET A 798 17.61 2.09 0.57
C MET A 798 18.30 1.59 1.85
N PRO A 799 18.93 0.40 1.83
CA PRO A 799 19.52 -0.20 3.02
C PRO A 799 20.43 0.76 3.78
N LEU A 800 21.32 1.45 3.05
CA LEU A 800 22.19 2.50 3.59
C LEU A 800 21.77 3.87 3.02
N GLU A 801 21.45 4.80 3.92
CA GLU A 801 21.14 6.19 3.59
C GLU A 801 21.97 7.12 4.48
N ILE A 802 22.66 8.09 3.90
CA ILE A 802 23.53 9.04 4.58
C ILE A 802 23.01 10.45 4.31
N GLU A 803 22.53 11.10 5.36
CA GLU A 803 22.05 12.47 5.34
C GLU A 803 23.19 13.42 5.73
N LEU A 804 23.54 14.33 4.83
CA LEU A 804 24.55 15.36 5.02
C LEU A 804 23.85 16.70 5.20
N SER A 805 23.85 17.25 6.41
CA SER A 805 23.14 18.48 6.77
C SER A 805 24.07 19.69 6.81
N GLY A 806 23.56 20.85 6.39
CA GLY A 806 24.32 22.10 6.42
C GLY A 806 23.46 23.34 6.14
N GLN A 807 24.07 24.53 6.25
CA GLN A 807 23.40 25.79 5.91
C GLN A 807 23.71 26.26 4.47
N ASP A 808 24.90 25.92 3.97
CA ASP A 808 25.38 26.33 2.64
C ASP A 808 25.15 25.21 1.61
N LEU A 809 24.29 25.47 0.62
CA LEU A 809 23.95 24.49 -0.40
C LEU A 809 25.19 24.03 -1.21
N PRO A 810 26.04 24.94 -1.77
CA PRO A 810 27.29 24.53 -2.43
C PRO A 810 28.25 23.71 -1.57
N GLY A 811 28.27 23.91 -0.25
CA GLY A 811 29.03 23.10 0.70
C GLY A 811 28.47 21.68 0.78
N ILE A 812 27.17 21.56 1.02
CA ILE A 812 26.44 20.28 1.07
C ILE A 812 26.62 19.51 -0.24
N GLU A 813 26.56 20.20 -1.39
CA GLU A 813 26.72 19.59 -2.69
C GLU A 813 28.10 18.93 -2.86
N ARG A 814 29.16 19.66 -2.50
CA ARG A 814 30.54 19.14 -2.53
C ARG A 814 30.72 17.93 -1.62
N ALA A 815 30.16 17.96 -0.42
CA ALA A 815 30.22 16.84 0.51
C ALA A 815 29.45 15.62 -0.01
N GLY A 816 28.26 15.83 -0.58
CA GLY A 816 27.45 14.77 -1.19
C GLY A 816 28.15 14.08 -2.36
N GLN A 817 28.74 14.87 -3.28
CA GLN A 817 29.52 14.32 -4.39
C GLN A 817 30.75 13.56 -3.91
N ARG A 818 31.44 14.06 -2.88
CA ARG A 818 32.60 13.38 -2.30
C ARG A 818 32.22 12.07 -1.63
N MET A 819 31.16 12.05 -0.82
CA MET A 819 30.63 10.84 -0.20
C MET A 819 30.22 9.80 -1.24
N ALA A 820 29.51 10.22 -2.28
CA ALA A 820 29.12 9.33 -3.37
C ALA A 820 30.35 8.76 -4.11
N ALA A 821 31.42 9.53 -4.28
CA ALA A 821 32.67 9.04 -4.86
C ALA A 821 33.35 8.00 -3.95
N LEU A 822 33.43 8.26 -2.64
CA LEU A 822 34.01 7.32 -1.67
C LEU A 822 33.28 5.98 -1.65
N LEU A 823 31.94 6.00 -1.70
CA LEU A 823 31.14 4.77 -1.75
C LEU A 823 31.32 4.02 -3.07
N ARG A 824 31.42 4.73 -4.22
CA ARG A 824 31.62 4.09 -5.54
C ARG A 824 32.98 3.44 -5.71
N GLU A 825 34.01 3.91 -5.01
CA GLU A 825 35.36 3.32 -5.06
C GLU A 825 35.42 1.94 -4.36
N ASN A 826 34.47 1.64 -3.48
CA ASN A 826 34.46 0.40 -2.72
C ASN A 826 33.50 -0.63 -3.32
N ALA A 827 34.00 -1.85 -3.55
CA ALA A 827 33.27 -2.95 -4.20
C ALA A 827 32.07 -3.48 -3.39
N HIS A 828 31.98 -3.14 -2.09
CA HIS A 828 30.88 -3.54 -1.22
C HIS A 828 29.60 -2.72 -1.40
N TYR A 829 29.67 -1.56 -2.05
CA TYR A 829 28.49 -0.72 -2.31
C TYR A 829 28.12 -0.77 -3.80
N ALA A 830 26.84 -1.03 -4.06
CA ALA A 830 26.27 -1.02 -5.40
C ALA A 830 25.25 0.11 -5.51
N ASP A 831 25.00 0.57 -6.75
CA ASP A 831 23.91 1.50 -7.06
C ASP A 831 23.93 2.80 -6.21
N VAL A 832 25.13 3.37 -6.01
CA VAL A 832 25.32 4.60 -5.22
C VAL A 832 24.65 5.81 -5.87
N LYS A 833 23.61 6.33 -5.22
CA LYS A 833 22.83 7.51 -5.61
C LYS A 833 23.18 8.71 -4.74
N SER A 834 22.97 9.90 -5.28
CA SER A 834 23.07 11.16 -4.53
C SER A 834 21.97 12.10 -5.00
N THR A 835 21.29 12.77 -4.06
CA THR A 835 20.32 13.82 -4.39
C THR A 835 20.98 15.12 -4.84
N VAL A 836 22.29 15.24 -4.63
CA VAL A 836 23.12 16.29 -5.22
C VAL A 836 23.42 15.92 -6.66
N GLU A 837 22.43 16.12 -7.53
CA GLU A 837 22.58 15.90 -8.96
C GLU A 837 23.12 17.16 -9.68
N GLN A 838 23.46 17.00 -10.96
CA GLN A 838 23.73 18.15 -11.82
C GLN A 838 22.51 19.05 -11.84
N GLY A 839 22.72 20.35 -11.66
CA GLY A 839 21.63 21.30 -11.54
C GLY A 839 20.71 21.33 -12.77
N PHE A 840 19.50 21.83 -12.56
CA PHE A 840 18.48 21.96 -13.59
C PHE A 840 18.72 23.22 -14.44
N PRO A 841 18.73 23.10 -15.78
CA PRO A 841 18.88 24.27 -16.64
C PRO A 841 17.65 25.17 -16.52
N GLU A 842 17.86 26.44 -16.22
CA GLU A 842 16.79 27.43 -16.03
C GLU A 842 17.05 28.71 -16.82
N ILE A 843 15.97 29.43 -17.12
CA ILE A 843 16.02 30.72 -17.80
C ILE A 843 15.58 31.78 -16.81
N GLN A 844 16.51 32.62 -16.36
CA GLN A 844 16.21 33.73 -15.46
C GLN A 844 15.96 35.01 -16.27
N ILE A 845 14.89 35.73 -15.91
CA ILE A 845 14.52 37.01 -16.51
C ILE A 845 14.72 38.09 -15.43
N HIS A 846 15.79 38.86 -15.57
CA HIS A 846 16.14 39.92 -14.64
C HIS A 846 15.54 41.23 -15.15
N PHE A 847 14.45 41.68 -14.54
CA PHE A 847 13.77 42.91 -14.97
C PHE A 847 14.55 44.15 -14.56
N ASP A 848 14.79 45.04 -15.52
CA ASP A 848 15.35 46.37 -15.27
C ASP A 848 14.19 47.34 -15.00
N GLN A 849 14.03 47.73 -13.74
CA GLN A 849 12.92 48.61 -13.31
C GLN A 849 13.01 50.01 -13.93
N GLU A 850 14.21 50.52 -14.20
CA GLU A 850 14.40 51.86 -14.79
C GLU A 850 13.98 51.85 -16.26
N ARG A 851 14.42 50.84 -17.02
CA ARG A 851 14.06 50.68 -18.45
C ARG A 851 12.58 50.38 -18.63
N ALA A 852 11.99 49.53 -17.79
CA ALA A 852 10.56 49.26 -17.79
C ALA A 852 9.73 50.53 -17.44
N GLY A 853 10.15 51.26 -16.40
CA GLY A 853 9.48 52.49 -15.95
C GLY A 853 9.51 53.61 -16.99
N ALA A 854 10.62 53.76 -17.73
CA ALA A 854 10.75 54.72 -18.84
C ALA A 854 9.73 54.46 -19.98
N LEU A 855 9.29 53.21 -20.12
CA LEU A 855 8.28 52.79 -21.11
C LEU A 855 6.87 52.72 -20.52
N GLY A 856 6.68 53.15 -19.27
CA GLY A 856 5.39 53.12 -18.57
C GLY A 856 4.92 51.71 -18.21
N LEU A 857 5.82 50.74 -18.17
CA LEU A 857 5.53 49.34 -17.84
C LEU A 857 5.97 49.02 -16.42
N THR A 858 5.17 48.23 -15.72
CA THR A 858 5.57 47.65 -14.43
C THR A 858 6.15 46.26 -14.62
N THR A 859 7.06 45.85 -13.74
CA THR A 859 7.65 44.50 -13.77
C THR A 859 6.60 43.40 -13.69
N ARG A 860 5.57 43.58 -12.84
CA ARG A 860 4.42 42.65 -12.74
C ARG A 860 3.66 42.50 -14.05
N GLN A 861 3.36 43.61 -14.73
CA GLN A 861 2.67 43.55 -16.03
C GLN A 861 3.51 42.81 -17.09
N ILE A 862 4.82 43.06 -17.14
CA ILE A 862 5.72 42.38 -18.06
C ILE A 862 5.75 40.88 -17.76
N ALA A 863 5.92 40.51 -16.48
CA ALA A 863 5.93 39.11 -16.04
C ALA A 863 4.63 38.38 -16.40
N ASP A 864 3.46 38.97 -16.12
CA ASP A 864 2.16 38.38 -16.44
C ASP A 864 2.01 38.08 -17.94
N VAL A 865 2.46 39.00 -18.80
CA VAL A 865 2.41 38.82 -20.26
C VAL A 865 3.35 37.71 -20.72
N VAL A 866 4.56 37.64 -20.16
CA VAL A 866 5.52 36.57 -20.50
C VAL A 866 4.98 35.21 -20.07
N VAL A 867 4.49 35.08 -18.83
CA VAL A 867 3.92 33.82 -18.30
C VAL A 867 2.74 33.35 -19.16
N LYS A 868 1.78 34.24 -19.47
CA LYS A 868 0.62 33.91 -20.32
C LYS A 868 1.01 33.51 -21.75
N LYS A 869 2.11 34.05 -22.28
CA LYS A 869 2.58 33.70 -23.64
C LYS A 869 3.38 32.40 -23.68
N VAL A 870 4.21 32.13 -22.67
CA VAL A 870 5.09 30.96 -22.62
C VAL A 870 4.34 29.73 -22.08
N ARG A 871 3.86 29.80 -20.83
CA ARG A 871 3.09 28.72 -20.19
C ARG A 871 1.73 28.54 -20.85
N GLY A 872 1.08 29.66 -21.12
CA GLY A 872 -0.31 29.68 -21.52
C GLY A 872 -1.26 29.86 -20.34
N ASP A 873 -2.50 30.20 -20.68
CA ASP A 873 -3.61 30.34 -19.73
C ASP A 873 -4.82 29.52 -20.20
N VAL A 874 -5.42 28.74 -19.30
CA VAL A 874 -6.63 27.98 -19.60
C VAL A 874 -7.81 28.94 -19.50
N ALA A 875 -8.15 29.56 -20.63
CA ALA A 875 -9.17 30.59 -20.66
C ALA A 875 -10.54 30.03 -20.27
N THR A 876 -10.95 28.89 -20.82
CA THR A 876 -12.24 28.27 -20.51
C THR A 876 -12.23 26.77 -20.78
N ARG A 877 -13.32 26.07 -20.46
CA ARG A 877 -13.51 24.64 -20.74
C ARG A 877 -14.62 24.42 -21.76
N TYR A 878 -14.26 23.84 -22.90
CA TYR A 878 -15.19 23.41 -23.94
C TYR A 878 -15.90 22.11 -23.53
N SER A 879 -17.23 22.12 -23.48
CA SER A 879 -18.02 20.94 -23.13
C SER A 879 -18.40 20.15 -24.38
N PHE A 880 -17.83 18.96 -24.56
CA PHE A 880 -18.19 18.03 -25.63
C PHE A 880 -18.78 16.76 -25.05
N ARG A 881 -20.08 16.54 -25.27
CA ARG A 881 -20.87 15.45 -24.66
C ARG A 881 -20.83 15.55 -23.12
N SER A 882 -20.09 14.67 -22.45
CA SER A 882 -19.92 14.67 -20.99
C SER A 882 -18.52 15.15 -20.55
N ARG A 883 -17.64 15.48 -21.51
CA ARG A 883 -16.24 15.83 -21.25
C ARG A 883 -16.07 17.34 -21.25
N LYS A 884 -15.23 17.82 -20.35
CA LYS A 884 -14.75 19.21 -20.34
C LYS A 884 -13.31 19.20 -20.86
N ILE A 885 -13.09 19.79 -22.02
CA ILE A 885 -11.79 19.91 -22.67
C ILE A 885 -11.26 21.31 -22.38
N ASP A 886 -10.04 21.41 -21.88
CA ASP A 886 -9.42 22.70 -21.59
C ASP A 886 -9.10 23.46 -22.90
N VAL A 887 -9.35 24.77 -22.90
CA VAL A 887 -9.01 25.68 -24.00
C VAL A 887 -7.80 26.51 -23.57
N LEU A 888 -6.61 26.09 -23.99
CA LEU A 888 -5.33 26.71 -23.66
C LEU A 888 -4.99 27.81 -24.66
N VAL A 889 -4.72 29.01 -24.15
CA VAL A 889 -4.32 30.17 -24.93
C VAL A 889 -2.86 30.49 -24.65
N ARG A 890 -2.01 30.48 -25.69
CA ARG A 890 -0.57 30.79 -25.57
C ARG A 890 -0.01 31.37 -26.87
N ALA A 891 1.24 31.82 -26.88
CA ALA A 891 1.91 32.25 -28.13
C ALA A 891 2.04 31.08 -29.12
N ARG A 892 2.60 31.28 -30.31
CA ARG A 892 2.99 30.15 -31.19
C ARG A 892 4.26 29.47 -30.66
N GLU A 893 4.42 28.19 -30.98
CA GLU A 893 5.59 27.41 -30.57
C GLU A 893 6.91 28.04 -31.04
N SER A 894 6.96 28.56 -32.27
CA SER A 894 8.12 29.27 -32.83
C SER A 894 8.59 30.47 -32.00
N ASP A 895 7.65 31.16 -31.34
CA ASP A 895 7.92 32.33 -30.51
C ASP A 895 8.42 31.97 -29.10
N ARG A 896 8.36 30.69 -28.70
CA ARG A 896 8.81 30.21 -27.38
C ARG A 896 9.80 29.05 -27.43
N ALA A 897 10.20 28.60 -28.62
CA ALA A 897 11.03 27.41 -28.79
C ALA A 897 12.48 27.56 -28.30
N SER A 898 12.98 28.79 -28.10
CA SER A 898 14.35 29.05 -27.70
C SER A 898 14.46 30.26 -26.77
N VAL A 899 15.58 30.37 -26.05
CA VAL A 899 15.91 31.54 -25.22
C VAL A 899 15.90 32.83 -26.05
N ASP A 900 16.39 32.78 -27.29
CA ASP A 900 16.37 33.93 -28.20
C ASP A 900 14.95 34.29 -28.67
N SER A 901 14.06 33.31 -28.81
CA SER A 901 12.65 33.56 -29.09
C SER A 901 11.99 34.27 -27.90
N ILE A 902 12.28 33.84 -26.66
CA ILE A 902 11.78 34.45 -25.42
C ILE A 902 12.25 35.92 -25.30
N ARG A 903 13.53 36.19 -25.60
CA ARG A 903 14.09 37.57 -25.63
C ARG A 903 13.31 38.51 -26.56
N ARG A 904 12.78 37.99 -27.66
CA ARG A 904 12.03 38.75 -28.67
C ARG A 904 10.52 38.77 -28.43
N LEU A 905 10.03 38.23 -27.31
CA LEU A 905 8.62 38.29 -26.98
C LEU A 905 8.17 39.75 -26.81
N ILE A 906 7.05 40.10 -27.42
CA ILE A 906 6.49 41.45 -27.32
C ILE A 906 5.76 41.57 -25.98
N VAL A 907 6.18 42.48 -25.11
CA VAL A 907 5.62 42.65 -23.76
C VAL A 907 4.61 43.80 -23.67
N ASN A 908 4.61 44.72 -24.64
CA ASN A 908 3.64 45.81 -24.73
C ASN A 908 2.96 45.84 -26.11
N PRO A 909 1.84 45.14 -26.28
CA PRO A 909 1.11 45.14 -27.54
C PRO A 909 0.18 46.35 -27.71
N GLY A 910 -0.07 47.16 -26.66
CA GLY A 910 -1.04 48.27 -26.70
C GLY A 910 -0.44 49.64 -27.05
N SER A 911 0.89 49.75 -27.13
CA SER A 911 1.58 50.99 -27.50
C SER A 911 1.79 51.09 -29.01
N ALA A 912 1.92 52.32 -29.52
CA ALA A 912 2.17 52.60 -30.94
C ALA A 912 3.49 51.98 -31.49
N SER A 913 4.36 51.48 -30.60
CA SER A 913 5.57 50.75 -30.94
C SER A 913 5.66 49.51 -30.04
N PRO A 914 5.79 48.30 -30.60
CA PRO A 914 5.93 47.08 -29.82
C PRO A 914 7.28 47.05 -29.10
N VAL A 915 7.24 46.76 -27.81
CA VAL A 915 8.43 46.62 -26.95
C VAL A 915 8.72 45.14 -26.78
N THR A 916 9.97 44.74 -27.02
CA THR A 916 10.46 43.36 -26.82
C THR A 916 11.02 43.16 -25.41
N LEU A 917 11.04 41.92 -24.92
CA LEU A 917 11.48 41.59 -23.56
C LEU A 917 12.94 42.01 -23.29
N ASP A 918 13.84 41.82 -24.24
CA ASP A 918 15.26 42.22 -24.16
C ASP A 918 15.50 43.73 -23.97
N SER A 919 14.51 44.57 -24.29
CA SER A 919 14.61 46.02 -24.08
C SER A 919 14.35 46.45 -22.64
N VAL A 920 13.71 45.58 -21.84
CA VAL A 920 13.27 45.84 -20.45
C VAL A 920 13.78 44.81 -19.43
N ALA A 921 14.38 43.71 -19.88
CA ALA A 921 14.90 42.66 -19.02
C ALA A 921 16.09 41.93 -19.65
N ASP A 922 17.02 41.49 -18.82
CA ASP A 922 18.10 40.60 -19.21
C ASP A 922 17.67 39.14 -19.05
N VAL A 923 17.73 38.37 -20.13
CA VAL A 923 17.34 36.95 -20.14
C VAL A 923 18.60 36.08 -20.20
N VAL A 924 18.89 35.39 -19.11
CA VAL A 924 20.11 34.59 -18.92
C VAL A 924 19.74 33.12 -18.74
N ALA A 925 20.42 32.23 -19.48
CA ALA A 925 20.35 30.79 -19.24
C ALA A 925 21.42 30.43 -18.20
N THR A 926 20.99 29.85 -17.09
CA THR A 926 21.87 29.41 -15.99
C THR A 926 21.44 28.02 -15.53
N VAL A 927 22.11 27.49 -14.52
CA VAL A 927 21.80 26.19 -13.92
C VAL A 927 21.48 26.41 -12.45
N GLY A 928 20.27 26.07 -12.04
CA GLY A 928 19.80 26.10 -10.66
C GLY A 928 19.82 24.70 -10.01
N PRO A 929 19.50 24.54 -8.72
CA PRO A 929 19.33 23.22 -8.11
C PRO A 929 18.13 22.51 -8.76
N SER A 930 18.22 21.19 -8.97
CA SER A 930 17.12 20.41 -9.53
C SER A 930 16.02 20.10 -8.52
N GLU A 931 16.43 19.82 -7.28
CA GLU A 931 15.55 19.62 -6.15
C GLU A 931 16.30 20.03 -4.88
N ILE A 932 15.54 20.46 -3.88
CA ILE A 932 16.08 20.81 -2.56
C ILE A 932 15.39 19.90 -1.56
N HIS A 933 16.20 19.11 -0.85
CA HIS A 933 15.74 18.24 0.22
C HIS A 933 15.99 18.91 1.56
N ARG A 934 15.01 18.82 2.46
CA ARG A 934 15.15 19.26 3.84
C ARG A 934 14.67 18.16 4.78
N ALA A 935 15.35 18.02 5.91
CA ALA A 935 14.96 17.15 7.00
C ALA A 935 14.99 17.98 8.29
N ASP A 936 13.90 17.90 9.05
CA ASP A 936 13.69 18.64 10.30
C ASP A 936 14.04 20.13 10.18
N GLN A 937 13.56 20.77 9.10
CA GLN A 937 13.74 22.20 8.78
C GLN A 937 15.18 22.61 8.41
N VAL A 938 16.06 21.67 8.09
CA VAL A 938 17.44 21.94 7.64
C VAL A 938 17.68 21.32 6.28
N ARG A 939 18.42 22.00 5.40
CA ARG A 939 18.82 21.47 4.09
C ARG A 939 19.72 20.26 4.25
N VAL A 940 19.42 19.21 3.51
CA VAL A 940 20.18 17.94 3.52
C VAL A 940 20.48 17.46 2.11
N ALA A 941 21.66 16.87 1.92
CA ALA A 941 21.95 15.98 0.81
C ALA A 941 21.85 14.54 1.27
N ILE A 942 21.18 13.72 0.48
CA ILE A 942 20.99 12.30 0.77
C ILE A 942 21.87 11.53 -0.20
N VAL A 943 22.75 10.69 0.34
CA VAL A 943 23.55 9.74 -0.42
C VAL A 943 23.14 8.35 0.00
N SER A 944 22.66 7.54 -0.94
CA SER A 944 22.12 6.21 -0.66
C SER A 944 22.82 5.14 -1.50
N ALA A 945 22.88 3.92 -0.98
CA ALA A 945 23.52 2.80 -1.67
C ALA A 945 22.91 1.45 -1.28
N ASN A 946 22.93 0.52 -2.23
CA ASN A 946 22.67 -0.90 -1.99
C ASN A 946 23.96 -1.59 -1.50
N LEU A 947 23.79 -2.68 -0.75
CA LEU A 947 24.91 -3.44 -0.17
C LEU A 947 25.19 -4.71 -0.98
N ARG A 948 26.46 -5.02 -1.20
CA ARG A 948 26.92 -6.22 -1.92
C ARG A 948 27.88 -7.04 -1.07
N GLY A 949 27.38 -8.19 -0.60
CA GLY A 949 28.18 -9.16 0.15
C GLY A 949 28.50 -8.76 1.59
N ILE A 950 27.91 -7.69 2.10
CA ILE A 950 28.01 -7.24 3.49
C ILE A 950 26.62 -6.92 4.05
N ASP A 951 26.45 -7.05 5.36
CA ASP A 951 25.25 -6.65 6.08
C ASP A 951 25.26 -5.14 6.41
N LEU A 952 24.08 -4.61 6.73
CA LEU A 952 23.90 -3.19 7.04
C LEU A 952 24.67 -2.73 8.28
N GLY A 953 24.75 -3.54 9.33
CA GLY A 953 25.47 -3.19 10.54
C GLY A 953 26.98 -3.07 10.31
N THR A 954 27.54 -3.93 9.46
CA THR A 954 28.93 -3.84 9.01
C THR A 954 29.15 -2.63 8.11
N ALA A 955 28.24 -2.38 7.16
CA ALA A 955 28.30 -1.22 6.27
C ALA A 955 28.36 0.12 7.01
N VAL A 956 27.52 0.31 8.05
CA VAL A 956 27.51 1.56 8.85
C VAL A 956 28.85 1.81 9.54
N ARG A 957 29.44 0.77 10.14
CA ARG A 957 30.75 0.88 10.80
C ARG A 957 31.87 1.20 9.81
N GLU A 958 31.79 0.62 8.62
CA GLU A 958 32.75 0.85 7.55
C GLU A 958 32.70 2.30 7.05
N VAL A 959 31.49 2.84 6.80
CA VAL A 959 31.30 4.25 6.40
C VAL A 959 31.84 5.20 7.47
N GLN A 960 31.54 4.95 8.75
CA GLN A 960 32.07 5.78 9.84
C GLN A 960 33.61 5.79 9.86
N ALA A 961 34.24 4.64 9.62
CA ALA A 961 35.69 4.53 9.54
C ALA A 961 36.26 5.24 8.30
N MET A 962 35.61 5.12 7.14
CA MET A 962 36.01 5.81 5.90
C MET A 962 35.96 7.33 6.06
N VAL A 963 34.90 7.86 6.67
CA VAL A 963 34.74 9.29 6.91
C VAL A 963 35.75 9.81 7.93
N ALA A 964 36.02 9.04 9.00
CA ALA A 964 37.05 9.39 9.97
C ALA A 964 38.44 9.48 9.31
N GLN A 965 38.80 8.50 8.47
CA GLN A 965 40.05 8.51 7.70
C GLN A 965 40.13 9.69 6.71
N ALA A 966 39.03 10.00 6.02
CA ALA A 966 38.98 11.14 5.10
C ALA A 966 39.14 12.49 5.83
N ASN A 967 38.53 12.63 7.01
CA ASN A 967 38.69 13.80 7.86
C ASN A 967 40.14 13.96 8.35
N ASP A 968 40.79 12.86 8.77
CA ASP A 968 42.20 12.86 9.20
C ASP A 968 43.17 13.22 8.07
N ALA A 969 42.83 12.90 6.82
CA ALA A 969 43.61 13.22 5.63
C ALA A 969 43.48 14.69 5.15
N GLY A 970 42.64 15.50 5.81
CA GLY A 970 42.34 16.88 5.40
C GLY A 970 41.41 16.99 4.19
N ASP A 971 40.87 15.87 3.74
CA ASP A 971 39.99 15.73 2.57
C ASP A 971 38.56 15.31 2.98
N GLY A 972 38.20 15.71 4.20
CA GLY A 972 36.95 15.39 4.87
C GLY A 972 35.74 16.12 4.32
N LEU A 973 34.56 15.82 4.88
CA LEU A 973 33.27 16.38 4.43
C LEU A 973 33.12 17.90 4.68
N GLY A 974 34.10 18.55 5.32
CA GLY A 974 34.09 19.99 5.64
C GLY A 974 33.61 20.29 7.07
N ALA A 975 34.18 21.34 7.70
CA ALA A 975 33.99 21.62 9.14
C ALA A 975 32.57 22.10 9.54
N GLY A 976 31.68 22.33 8.58
CA GLY A 976 30.31 22.83 8.81
C GLY A 976 29.20 21.88 8.35
N ILE A 977 29.53 20.62 8.06
CA ILE A 977 28.59 19.63 7.52
C ILE A 977 28.38 18.53 8.55
N GLY A 978 27.13 18.37 9.00
CA GLY A 978 26.69 17.27 9.84
C GLY A 978 26.49 16.02 8.99
N MET A 979 26.77 14.84 9.56
CA MET A 979 26.48 13.57 8.93
C MET A 979 25.61 12.74 9.87
N HIS A 980 24.45 12.32 9.37
CA HIS A 980 23.57 11.37 10.01
C HIS A 980 23.42 10.14 9.10
N ILE A 981 23.53 8.94 9.65
CA ILE A 981 23.34 7.70 8.90
C ILE A 981 21.95 7.19 9.24
N GLY A 982 21.04 7.27 8.27
CA GLY A 982 19.65 6.83 8.36
C GLY A 982 19.39 5.56 7.54
N GLY A 983 18.18 5.46 6.98
CA GLY A 983 17.73 4.31 6.18
C GLY A 983 17.18 3.16 7.02
N GLN A 984 17.19 1.94 6.47
CA GLN A 984 16.68 0.73 7.14
C GLN A 984 17.39 0.42 8.46
N GLY A 985 18.60 0.93 8.67
CA GLY A 985 19.43 0.65 9.84
C GLY A 985 18.85 1.23 11.12
N GLU A 986 18.27 2.43 11.05
CA GLU A 986 17.60 3.04 12.20
C GLU A 986 16.37 2.23 12.59
N GLU A 987 15.53 1.87 11.61
CA GLU A 987 14.34 1.04 11.82
C GLU A 987 14.68 -0.34 12.37
N LEU A 988 15.69 -1.01 11.81
CA LEU A 988 16.18 -2.29 12.32
C LEU A 988 16.64 -2.18 13.77
N SER A 989 17.44 -1.16 14.10
CA SER A 989 17.93 -0.98 15.46
C SER A 989 16.78 -0.75 16.47
N GLN A 990 15.75 -0.01 16.05
CA GLN A 990 14.55 0.24 16.85
C GLN A 990 13.71 -1.02 17.02
N SER A 991 13.45 -1.75 15.93
CA SER A 991 12.72 -3.03 15.95
C SER A 991 13.47 -4.07 16.79
N LEU A 992 14.80 -4.17 16.69
CA LEU A 992 15.60 -5.06 17.53
C LEU A 992 15.51 -4.71 19.01
N ARG A 993 15.57 -3.41 19.39
CA ARG A 993 15.37 -2.99 20.79
C ARG A 993 13.98 -3.35 21.30
N SER A 994 12.95 -3.16 20.48
CA SER A 994 11.57 -3.49 20.82
C SER A 994 11.36 -5.02 20.94
N LEU A 995 11.95 -5.81 20.04
CA LEU A 995 11.95 -7.27 20.11
C LEU A 995 12.69 -7.78 21.33
N LEU A 996 13.85 -7.20 21.69
CA LEU A 996 14.56 -7.54 22.91
C LEU A 996 13.73 -7.23 24.16
N PHE A 997 12.99 -6.12 24.17
CA PHE A 997 12.04 -5.81 25.23
C PHE A 997 10.91 -6.85 25.31
N ALA A 998 10.27 -7.18 24.18
CA ALA A 998 9.23 -8.20 24.11
C ALA A 998 9.74 -9.58 24.52
N PHE A 999 10.97 -9.95 24.13
CA PHE A 999 11.64 -11.18 24.55
C PHE A 999 11.92 -11.20 26.07
N GLY A 1000 12.39 -10.09 26.63
CA GLY A 1000 12.55 -9.94 28.08
C GLY A 1000 11.21 -10.07 28.83
N LEU A 1001 10.15 -9.44 28.31
CA LEU A 1001 8.80 -9.56 28.85
C LEU A 1001 8.27 -11.00 28.74
N ALA A 1002 8.53 -11.68 27.62
CA ALA A 1002 8.17 -13.09 27.43
C ALA A 1002 8.86 -13.99 28.45
N ILE A 1003 10.18 -13.86 28.64
CA ILE A 1003 10.91 -14.61 29.67
C ILE A 1003 10.33 -14.32 31.05
N PHE A 1004 10.01 -13.07 31.35
CA PHE A 1004 9.41 -12.69 32.63
C PHE A 1004 8.02 -13.30 32.84
N LEU A 1005 7.14 -13.25 31.84
CA LEU A 1005 5.80 -13.84 31.92
C LEU A 1005 5.87 -15.36 32.01
N VAL A 1006 6.75 -16.01 31.23
CA VAL A 1006 7.01 -17.45 31.33
C VAL A 1006 7.51 -17.80 32.72
N TYR A 1007 8.46 -17.04 33.28
CA TYR A 1007 8.93 -17.22 34.65
C TYR A 1007 7.78 -17.11 35.66
N LEU A 1008 6.90 -16.12 35.51
CA LEU A 1008 5.77 -15.90 36.42
C LEU A 1008 4.76 -17.05 36.38
N VAL A 1009 4.39 -17.51 35.18
CA VAL A 1009 3.50 -18.66 34.99
C VAL A 1009 4.10 -19.91 35.63
N MET A 1010 5.38 -20.18 35.37
CA MET A 1010 6.08 -21.35 35.90
C MET A 1010 6.31 -21.26 37.41
N ALA A 1011 6.65 -20.08 37.94
CA ALA A 1011 6.82 -19.86 39.38
C ALA A 1011 5.50 -20.05 40.14
N SER A 1012 4.39 -19.59 39.54
CA SER A 1012 3.05 -19.86 40.07
C SER A 1012 2.69 -21.34 40.01
N GLN A 1013 3.13 -22.06 38.97
CA GLN A 1013 2.83 -23.49 38.81
C GLN A 1013 3.62 -24.36 39.81
N PHE A 1014 4.91 -24.09 39.99
CA PHE A 1014 5.79 -24.90 40.84
C PHE A 1014 5.82 -24.43 42.30
N GLU A 1015 5.12 -23.35 42.63
CA GLU A 1015 5.18 -22.68 43.94
C GLU A 1015 6.63 -22.46 44.41
N SER A 1016 7.54 -22.22 43.47
CA SER A 1016 8.98 -22.18 43.68
C SER A 1016 9.64 -21.20 42.73
N LEU A 1017 10.58 -20.41 43.25
CA LEU A 1017 11.38 -19.47 42.46
C LEU A 1017 12.59 -20.15 41.79
N LEU A 1018 13.01 -21.32 42.28
CA LEU A 1018 14.20 -22.02 41.76
C LEU A 1018 13.89 -22.96 40.58
N HIS A 1019 12.78 -23.69 40.63
CA HIS A 1019 12.44 -24.65 39.57
C HIS A 1019 12.24 -23.99 38.18
N PRO A 1020 11.52 -22.86 38.05
CA PRO A 1020 11.41 -22.14 36.79
C PRO A 1020 12.77 -21.67 36.24
N PHE A 1021 13.68 -21.24 37.11
CA PHE A 1021 15.01 -20.80 36.70
C PHE A 1021 15.81 -21.93 36.03
N VAL A 1022 15.73 -23.15 36.57
CA VAL A 1022 16.37 -24.33 35.98
C VAL A 1022 15.79 -24.65 34.59
N ILE A 1023 14.48 -24.47 34.40
CA ILE A 1023 13.81 -24.68 33.12
C ILE A 1023 14.21 -23.60 32.11
N LEU A 1024 14.19 -22.32 32.51
CA LEU A 1024 14.63 -21.20 31.65
C LEU A 1024 16.10 -21.33 31.22
N PHE A 1025 16.96 -21.93 32.04
CA PHE A 1025 18.35 -22.21 31.69
C PHE A 1025 18.50 -23.15 30.48
N THR A 1026 17.47 -23.92 30.13
CA THR A 1026 17.46 -24.77 28.93
C THR A 1026 17.16 -24.00 27.64
N ILE A 1027 16.56 -22.81 27.71
CA ILE A 1027 16.18 -22.02 26.53
C ILE A 1027 17.41 -21.59 25.71
N PRO A 1028 18.51 -21.07 26.29
CA PRO A 1028 19.72 -20.77 25.52
C PRO A 1028 20.31 -21.98 24.80
N LEU A 1029 20.15 -23.19 25.33
CA LEU A 1029 20.63 -24.41 24.66
C LEU A 1029 19.79 -24.73 23.41
N ALA A 1030 18.51 -24.34 23.37
CA ALA A 1030 17.67 -24.47 22.19
C ALA A 1030 18.14 -23.56 21.04
N LEU A 1031 18.76 -22.40 21.33
CA LEU A 1031 19.36 -21.53 20.30
C LEU A 1031 20.46 -22.23 19.50
N VAL A 1032 21.17 -23.21 20.09
CA VAL A 1032 22.22 -23.97 19.38
C VAL A 1032 21.66 -24.64 18.13
N GLY A 1033 20.49 -25.28 18.27
CA GLY A 1033 19.81 -25.93 17.15
C GLY A 1033 19.29 -24.92 16.12
N ALA A 1034 18.73 -23.81 16.58
CA ALA A 1034 18.21 -22.76 15.70
C ALA A 1034 19.32 -22.10 14.86
N ILE A 1035 20.44 -21.71 15.49
CA ILE A 1035 21.59 -21.09 14.79
C ILE A 1035 22.19 -22.05 13.76
N LEU A 1036 22.34 -23.33 14.13
CA LEU A 1036 22.90 -24.33 13.22
C LEU A 1036 21.96 -24.62 12.04
N ALA A 1037 20.64 -24.60 12.27
CA ALA A 1037 19.63 -24.75 11.23
C ALA A 1037 19.55 -23.53 10.29
N LEU A 1038 19.83 -22.32 10.78
CA LEU A 1038 19.91 -21.11 9.95
C LEU A 1038 21.21 -21.04 9.12
N LEU A 1039 22.26 -21.73 9.56
CA LEU A 1039 23.54 -21.78 8.87
C LEU A 1039 23.57 -22.84 7.76
N LEU A 1040 22.77 -23.90 7.91
CA LEU A 1040 22.53 -24.95 6.90
C LEU A 1040 21.56 -24.46 5.83
#